data_AF-V7CFA8-F1
#
_entry.id   AF-V7CFA8-F1
#
_cell.length_a   1.000
_cell.length_b   1.000
_cell.length_c   1.000
_cell.angle_alpha   90.00
_cell.angle_beta   90.00
_cell.angle_gamma   90.00
#
_symmetry.space_group_name_H-M   'P 1'
#
loop_
_entity.id
_entity.type
_entity.pdbx_description
1 polymer ?
#
loop_
_entity_poly.entity_id
_entity_poly.type
_entity_poly.pdbx_seq_one_letter_code
_entity_poly.pdbx_strand_id
1 'polypeptide(L)'
;MEEMTKRVGFGRINGPFGVPEKPEFSVGLDAALSKVKMELLNGPKSIFVLTGFGGSGKTTLATLLCWDEQIKSKFRENIFFVTFSKTSKLKIIVERLFEHLGYEVPRFENDEEAINQLGLLLRKLKGRVLMVLDDVWPDSEDLVEKFKFHLADYKILVTSRVAFPRFGTPCVLKPLLHQHAITLFRYYALLDSNSLNIPHEDVVQKVVKSCMGLPLAIKVIGRSLSHGPNELWQKMVLELSHGNSILNCNTELLTYLPKILDVLEDDRVIKECFMDLGLFPQDQRIPVTALIDMWTELYGLDNDGIEAMEIINKLHSMNLANVCIARKNTSDTDNYYYNNHFIVLHDLLRELAIYGSTLEPIEERKRLIIGTNENESEWGLDEKQRGMVTCILSNYEKGSSYWSHIHSAQAKVLILNLRVNQYSFPESMQKMSKLKALIITNYNFHPSELTNFELLALLSNLKRIRLERIAVLSFVTLKALRKLSIYNTSHAFQDGIISDAFPNLVDLNIDYCKDMVVLPSGLCDIIPLKKLSVTNCHKLLALPQEIGKLVHLELLRLSSCSDLERLPDSIGRVQNLAHLDISNCISLCNLPEDVGKLCNLRKVSMINCARCELPYSVVNLVNLKMVSCDEETSASWEGFKAMLPNLLIEVPQVDVNLNWLHSVSS
;
A
#
# COMPACT_ATOMS: atom_id res chain seq x y z
N MET A 1 18.95 21.24 -26.56
CA MET A 1 17.56 20.75 -26.63
C MET A 1 17.66 19.24 -26.81
N GLU A 2 17.70 18.49 -25.71
CA GLU A 2 17.51 17.04 -25.80
C GLU A 2 16.05 16.76 -26.18
N GLU A 3 15.86 15.93 -27.18
CA GLU A 3 14.55 15.52 -27.66
C GLU A 3 13.92 14.59 -26.61
N MET A 4 12.83 15.02 -25.94
CA MET A 4 12.16 14.14 -24.96
C MET A 4 11.57 12.93 -25.68
N THR A 5 12.20 11.77 -25.52
CA THR A 5 11.80 10.50 -26.10
C THR A 5 10.64 9.88 -25.31
N LYS A 6 9.58 9.47 -26.01
CA LYS A 6 8.53 8.62 -25.41
C LYS A 6 9.01 7.18 -25.39
N ARG A 7 8.74 6.45 -24.29
CA ARG A 7 8.97 5.00 -24.27
C ARG A 7 8.03 4.32 -25.28
N VAL A 8 8.56 3.43 -26.11
CA VAL A 8 7.80 2.64 -27.08
C VAL A 8 7.32 1.36 -26.39
N GLY A 9 6.01 1.10 -26.40
CA GLY A 9 5.42 -0.18 -26.00
C GLY A 9 4.65 -0.17 -24.66
N PHE A 10 3.60 -1.00 -24.63
CA PHE A 10 2.53 -1.15 -23.64
C PHE A 10 1.36 -0.14 -23.72
N GLY A 11 0.15 -0.70 -23.81
CA GLY A 11 -1.12 0.03 -23.84
C GLY A 11 -1.24 1.00 -22.67
N ARG A 12 -1.99 2.10 -22.87
CA ARG A 12 -2.12 3.22 -21.93
C ARG A 12 -2.62 2.76 -20.56
N ILE A 13 -1.67 2.58 -19.66
CA ILE A 13 -1.85 2.44 -18.22
C ILE A 13 -2.24 3.84 -17.68
N ASN A 14 -3.32 3.99 -16.91
CA ASN A 14 -3.51 5.19 -16.06
C ASN A 14 -2.21 5.40 -15.30
N GLY A 15 -1.59 6.58 -15.19
CA GLY A 15 -0.31 6.76 -14.46
C GLY A 15 -0.49 7.20 -12.98
N PRO A 16 0.59 7.54 -12.22
CA PRO A 16 0.54 7.86 -10.78
C PRO A 16 -0.36 9.01 -10.36
N PHE A 17 -0.64 9.93 -11.27
CA PHE A 17 -1.59 11.01 -11.08
C PHE A 17 -2.92 10.80 -11.81
N GLY A 18 -3.35 9.55 -11.97
CA GLY A 18 -4.68 9.21 -12.49
C GLY A 18 -5.79 9.63 -11.52
N VAL A 19 -6.96 9.92 -12.08
CA VAL A 19 -8.14 10.28 -11.29
C VAL A 19 -8.57 9.08 -10.42
N PRO A 20 -8.82 9.27 -9.11
CA PRO A 20 -9.32 8.20 -8.24
C PRO A 20 -10.63 7.61 -8.74
N GLU A 21 -10.95 6.38 -8.32
CA GLU A 21 -12.21 5.73 -8.69
C GLU A 21 -13.43 6.56 -8.27
N LYS A 22 -14.48 6.49 -9.10
CA LYS A 22 -15.71 7.22 -8.83
C LYS A 22 -16.35 6.68 -7.53
N PRO A 23 -16.71 7.55 -6.57
CA PRO A 23 -17.39 7.12 -5.37
C PRO A 23 -18.70 6.39 -5.71
N GLU A 24 -18.92 5.22 -5.09
CA GLU A 24 -20.16 4.43 -5.29
C GLU A 24 -21.41 5.20 -4.89
N PHE A 25 -21.34 5.94 -3.78
CA PHE A 25 -22.45 6.72 -3.25
C PHE A 25 -21.98 8.07 -2.71
N SER A 26 -22.73 9.12 -3.06
CA SER A 26 -22.51 10.49 -2.59
C SER A 26 -23.84 11.21 -2.42
N VAL A 27 -23.94 12.10 -1.44
CA VAL A 27 -25.16 12.86 -1.15
C VAL A 27 -24.82 14.27 -0.67
N GLY A 28 -25.62 15.26 -1.04
CA GLY A 28 -25.51 16.64 -0.52
C GLY A 28 -24.34 17.45 -1.08
N LEU A 29 -23.72 17.01 -2.18
CA LEU A 29 -22.58 17.68 -2.80
C LEU A 29 -22.96 18.49 -4.06
N ASP A 30 -24.19 18.40 -4.54
CA ASP A 30 -24.62 18.91 -5.86
C ASP A 30 -24.42 20.43 -6.02
N ALA A 31 -24.76 21.20 -4.98
CA ALA A 31 -24.62 22.65 -4.98
C ALA A 31 -23.14 23.08 -5.03
N ALA A 32 -22.29 22.42 -4.25
CA ALA A 32 -20.86 22.70 -4.23
C ALA A 32 -20.19 22.26 -5.53
N LEU A 33 -20.55 21.10 -6.07
CA LEU A 33 -20.06 20.59 -7.34
C LEU A 33 -20.43 21.53 -8.49
N SER A 34 -21.68 22.00 -8.55
CA SER A 34 -22.14 22.96 -9.56
C SER A 34 -21.38 24.28 -9.49
N LYS A 35 -21.12 24.79 -8.28
CA LYS A 35 -20.35 26.03 -8.07
C LYS A 35 -18.91 25.90 -8.56
N VAL A 36 -18.19 24.86 -8.13
CA VAL A 36 -16.79 24.64 -8.53
C VAL A 36 -16.70 24.34 -10.03
N LYS A 37 -17.66 23.61 -10.60
CA LYS A 37 -17.73 23.33 -12.03
C LYS A 37 -17.86 24.59 -12.88
N MET A 38 -18.78 25.50 -12.53
CA MET A 38 -18.95 26.75 -13.29
C MET A 38 -17.67 27.58 -13.32
N GLU A 39 -16.97 27.63 -12.19
CA GLU A 39 -15.69 28.35 -12.05
C GLU A 39 -14.55 27.72 -12.87
N LEU A 40 -14.42 26.38 -12.89
CA LEU A 40 -13.39 25.73 -13.72
C LEU A 40 -13.66 25.82 -15.23
N LEU A 41 -14.94 25.77 -15.62
CA LEU A 41 -15.33 25.85 -17.03
C LEU A 41 -15.25 27.27 -17.57
N ASN A 42 -15.74 28.26 -16.83
CA ASN A 42 -15.98 29.61 -17.34
C ASN A 42 -15.25 30.72 -16.54
N GLY A 43 -14.68 30.40 -15.38
CA GLY A 43 -14.05 31.39 -14.51
C GLY A 43 -12.70 31.89 -15.04
N PRO A 44 -12.34 33.16 -14.77
CA PRO A 44 -11.06 33.74 -15.21
C PRO A 44 -9.86 33.26 -14.40
N LYS A 45 -10.09 32.76 -13.17
CA LYS A 45 -9.00 32.34 -12.26
C LYS A 45 -8.36 31.04 -12.72
N SER A 46 -7.03 30.95 -12.59
CA SER A 46 -6.27 29.72 -12.88
C SER A 46 -6.25 28.76 -11.69
N ILE A 47 -6.34 29.25 -10.45
CA ILE A 47 -6.28 28.45 -9.23
C ILE A 47 -7.58 28.60 -8.44
N PHE A 48 -8.15 27.48 -7.98
CA PHE A 48 -9.33 27.43 -7.14
C PHE A 48 -9.05 26.63 -5.88
N VAL A 49 -9.43 27.17 -4.72
CA VAL A 49 -9.20 26.52 -3.43
C VAL A 49 -10.51 26.03 -2.84
N LEU A 50 -10.61 24.72 -2.64
CA LEU A 50 -11.67 24.04 -1.90
C LEU A 50 -11.19 23.76 -0.48
N THR A 51 -11.79 24.42 0.50
CA THR A 51 -11.42 24.30 1.91
C THR A 51 -12.53 23.67 2.74
N GLY A 52 -12.19 23.04 3.87
CA GLY A 52 -13.16 22.40 4.75
C GLY A 52 -12.51 21.44 5.75
N PHE A 53 -13.26 21.04 6.77
CA PHE A 53 -12.79 20.15 7.84
C PHE A 53 -12.22 18.82 7.33
N GLY A 54 -11.40 18.15 8.14
CA GLY A 54 -10.98 16.78 7.85
C GLY A 54 -12.21 15.88 7.68
N GLY A 55 -12.19 14.96 6.71
CA GLY A 55 -13.30 14.01 6.50
C GLY A 55 -14.62 14.62 5.98
N SER A 56 -14.66 15.92 5.66
CA SER A 56 -15.85 16.62 5.11
C SER A 56 -16.21 16.24 3.66
N GLY A 57 -15.37 15.48 2.96
CA GLY A 57 -15.62 15.04 1.58
C GLY A 57 -14.99 15.90 0.49
N LYS A 58 -13.94 16.68 0.80
CA LYS A 58 -13.21 17.51 -0.20
C LYS A 58 -12.65 16.68 -1.36
N THR A 59 -11.85 15.66 -1.05
CA THR A 59 -11.31 14.70 -2.03
C THR A 59 -12.44 14.05 -2.82
N THR A 60 -13.55 13.65 -2.15
CA THR A 60 -14.73 13.08 -2.83
C THR A 60 -15.34 14.06 -3.84
N LEU A 61 -15.49 15.34 -3.50
CA LEU A 61 -15.99 16.36 -4.41
C LEU A 61 -15.03 16.61 -5.59
N ALA A 62 -13.72 16.67 -5.32
CA ALA A 62 -12.70 16.83 -6.36
C ALA A 62 -12.69 15.62 -7.33
N THR A 63 -12.80 14.40 -6.81
CA THR A 63 -12.93 13.18 -7.62
C THR A 63 -14.21 13.23 -8.46
N LEU A 64 -15.38 13.50 -7.87
CA LEU A 64 -16.65 13.58 -8.62
C LEU A 64 -16.59 14.61 -9.75
N LEU A 65 -15.92 15.74 -9.52
CA LEU A 65 -15.72 16.77 -10.53
C LEU A 65 -14.86 16.28 -11.71
N CYS A 66 -13.82 15.48 -11.45
CA CYS A 66 -13.02 14.86 -12.50
C CYS A 66 -13.79 13.80 -13.31
N TRP A 67 -14.85 13.23 -12.73
CA TRP A 67 -15.76 12.30 -13.40
C TRP A 67 -16.93 12.99 -14.13
N ASP A 68 -17.11 14.31 -13.99
CA ASP A 68 -18.17 15.06 -14.67
C ASP A 68 -17.91 15.14 -16.19
N GLU A 69 -18.94 14.86 -16.98
CA GLU A 69 -18.84 14.79 -18.44
C GLU A 69 -18.42 16.12 -19.09
N GLN A 70 -18.80 17.26 -18.53
CA GLN A 70 -18.40 18.56 -19.08
C GLN A 70 -16.93 18.85 -18.80
N ILE A 71 -16.45 18.48 -17.60
CA ILE A 71 -15.03 18.60 -17.21
C ILE A 71 -14.18 17.67 -18.09
N LYS A 72 -14.58 16.40 -18.23
CA LYS A 72 -13.92 15.44 -19.12
C LYS A 72 -13.92 15.89 -20.57
N SER A 73 -15.02 16.45 -21.07
CA SER A 73 -15.08 16.99 -22.43
C SER A 73 -14.10 18.15 -22.65
N LYS A 74 -13.95 19.04 -21.65
CA LYS A 74 -13.01 20.17 -21.72
C LYS A 74 -11.55 19.73 -21.64
N PHE A 75 -11.18 18.96 -20.62
CA PHE A 75 -9.77 18.63 -20.31
C PHE A 75 -9.30 17.28 -20.87
N ARG A 76 -10.22 16.43 -21.34
CA ARG A 76 -9.94 15.11 -21.94
C ARG A 76 -9.11 14.24 -20.98
N GLU A 77 -8.00 13.70 -21.46
CA GLU A 77 -7.09 12.84 -20.71
C GLU A 77 -6.08 13.62 -19.85
N ASN A 78 -6.07 14.95 -19.91
CA ASN A 78 -5.09 15.79 -19.22
C ASN A 78 -5.59 16.23 -17.83
N ILE A 79 -6.19 15.31 -17.09
CA ILE A 79 -6.60 15.52 -15.70
C ILE A 79 -5.60 14.80 -14.81
N PHE A 80 -4.80 15.55 -14.06
CA PHE A 80 -3.78 15.02 -13.17
C PHE A 80 -4.21 15.21 -11.72
N PHE A 81 -4.32 14.12 -10.97
CA PHE A 81 -4.69 14.11 -9.56
C PHE A 81 -3.47 13.83 -8.69
N VAL A 82 -2.95 14.87 -8.04
CA VAL A 82 -1.72 14.85 -7.25
C VAL A 82 -2.07 14.99 -5.77
N THR A 83 -1.85 13.96 -4.96
CA THR A 83 -2.02 14.02 -3.51
C THR A 83 -0.75 14.58 -2.84
N PHE A 84 -0.93 15.58 -1.98
CA PHE A 84 0.14 16.24 -1.23
C PHE A 84 0.25 15.66 0.17
N SER A 85 1.44 15.19 0.53
CA SER A 85 1.80 14.97 1.94
C SER A 85 2.46 16.23 2.52
N LYS A 86 2.49 16.36 3.86
CA LYS A 86 3.17 17.47 4.58
C LYS A 86 4.59 17.77 4.10
N THR A 87 5.28 16.74 3.63
CA THR A 87 6.70 16.76 3.25
C THR A 87 6.92 16.55 1.75
N SER A 88 5.93 16.96 0.93
CA SER A 88 5.99 16.85 -0.53
C SER A 88 7.14 17.67 -1.11
N LYS A 89 7.88 17.09 -2.07
CA LYS A 89 8.98 17.77 -2.77
C LYS A 89 8.63 17.97 -4.23
N LEU A 90 8.88 19.18 -4.73
CA LEU A 90 8.57 19.58 -6.10
C LEU A 90 9.14 18.62 -7.15
N LYS A 91 10.42 18.30 -7.02
CA LYS A 91 11.12 17.39 -7.93
C LYS A 91 10.43 16.04 -8.06
N ILE A 92 10.04 15.44 -6.93
CA ILE A 92 9.37 14.13 -6.91
C ILE A 92 8.03 14.20 -7.64
N ILE A 93 7.26 15.29 -7.45
CA ILE A 93 5.99 15.48 -8.16
C ILE A 93 6.25 15.62 -9.67
N VAL A 94 7.26 16.39 -10.08
CA VAL A 94 7.60 16.56 -11.50
C VAL A 94 8.08 15.24 -12.10
N GLU A 95 9.02 14.54 -11.47
CA GLU A 95 9.52 13.22 -11.90
C GLU A 95 8.37 12.24 -12.15
N ARG A 96 7.39 12.21 -11.23
CA ARG A 96 6.19 11.37 -11.36
C ARG A 96 5.24 11.82 -12.48
N LEU A 97 5.17 13.12 -12.80
CA LEU A 97 4.39 13.61 -13.94
C LEU A 97 4.99 13.15 -15.28
N PHE A 98 6.32 13.15 -15.37
CA PHE A 98 7.03 12.59 -16.53
C PHE A 98 6.74 11.09 -16.69
N GLU A 99 6.84 10.33 -15.61
CA GLU A 99 6.51 8.91 -15.58
C GLU A 99 5.06 8.65 -16.00
N HIS A 100 4.10 9.40 -15.43
CA HIS A 100 2.67 9.29 -15.76
C HIS A 100 2.39 9.47 -17.25
N LEU A 101 3.11 10.37 -17.90
CA LEU A 101 2.93 10.67 -19.31
C LEU A 101 3.74 9.76 -20.24
N GLY A 102 4.46 8.77 -19.69
CA GLY A 102 5.25 7.79 -20.43
C GLY A 102 6.54 8.36 -21.04
N TYR A 103 7.03 9.47 -20.51
CA TYR A 103 8.31 10.05 -20.91
C TYR A 103 9.45 9.48 -20.08
N GLU A 104 10.67 9.58 -20.61
CA GLU A 104 11.86 9.35 -19.82
C GLU A 104 11.95 10.39 -18.68
N VAL A 105 12.24 9.93 -17.46
CA VAL A 105 12.24 10.77 -16.26
C VAL A 105 13.61 11.41 -16.09
N PRO A 106 13.75 12.75 -16.24
CA PRO A 106 15.02 13.43 -16.08
C PRO A 106 15.44 13.49 -14.61
N ARG A 107 16.74 13.53 -14.33
CA ARG A 107 17.26 13.84 -13.00
C ARG A 107 17.39 15.35 -12.85
N PHE A 108 16.71 15.93 -11.86
CA PHE A 108 16.74 17.37 -11.63
C PHE A 108 17.73 17.78 -10.54
N GLU A 109 18.70 18.63 -10.89
CA GLU A 109 19.67 19.16 -9.92
C GLU A 109 19.03 20.11 -8.90
N ASN A 110 18.04 20.91 -9.31
CA ASN A 110 17.33 21.88 -8.46
C ASN A 110 15.84 22.00 -8.85
N ASP A 111 15.07 22.72 -8.04
CA ASP A 111 13.63 22.90 -8.24
C ASP A 111 13.30 23.73 -9.49
N GLU A 112 14.17 24.68 -9.87
CA GLU A 112 13.95 25.54 -11.05
C GLU A 112 14.00 24.73 -12.34
N GLU A 113 14.98 23.83 -12.47
CA GLU A 113 15.08 22.95 -13.63
C GLU A 113 13.87 22.02 -13.73
N ALA A 114 13.42 21.46 -12.60
CA ALA A 114 12.21 20.63 -12.58
C ALA A 114 10.98 21.41 -13.08
N ILE A 115 10.79 22.66 -12.64
CA ILE A 115 9.67 23.51 -13.09
C ILE A 115 9.78 23.90 -14.57
N ASN A 116 10.99 24.20 -15.05
CA ASN A 116 11.22 24.52 -16.46
C ASN A 116 10.83 23.33 -17.36
N GLN A 117 11.27 22.12 -16.98
CA GLN A 117 10.95 20.89 -17.69
C GLN A 117 9.46 20.55 -17.60
N LEU A 118 8.82 20.78 -16.45
CA LEU A 118 7.37 20.66 -16.31
C LEU A 118 6.62 21.61 -17.25
N GLY A 119 7.05 22.87 -17.34
CA GLY A 119 6.46 23.85 -18.25
C GLY A 119 6.55 23.43 -19.72
N LEU A 120 7.68 22.85 -20.14
CA LEU A 120 7.86 22.28 -21.49
C LEU A 120 6.93 21.08 -21.72
N LEU A 121 6.80 20.20 -20.73
CA LEU A 121 5.91 19.04 -20.76
C LEU A 121 4.44 19.46 -20.92
N LEU A 122 3.98 20.41 -20.12
CA LEU A 122 2.61 20.93 -20.17
C LEU A 122 2.29 21.62 -21.50
N ARG A 123 3.25 22.34 -22.10
CA ARG A 123 3.08 22.95 -23.44
C ARG A 123 2.84 21.90 -24.53
N LYS A 124 3.46 20.71 -24.43
CA LYS A 124 3.22 19.60 -25.39
C LYS A 124 1.80 19.03 -25.30
N LEU A 125 1.12 19.16 -24.16
CA LEU A 125 -0.25 18.68 -23.97
C LEU A 125 -1.33 19.55 -24.63
N LYS A 126 -0.94 20.59 -25.39
CA LYS A 126 -1.84 21.50 -26.12
C LYS A 126 -2.86 22.22 -25.21
N GLY A 127 -2.40 22.68 -24.04
CA GLY A 127 -3.04 23.73 -23.23
C GLY A 127 -4.16 23.30 -22.28
N ARG A 128 -5.01 22.34 -22.64
CA ARG A 128 -6.16 21.97 -21.80
C ARG A 128 -5.73 20.99 -20.72
N VAL A 129 -5.38 21.51 -19.55
CA VAL A 129 -4.90 20.70 -18.42
C VAL A 129 -5.62 21.11 -17.14
N LEU A 130 -6.14 20.12 -16.41
CA LEU A 130 -6.65 20.28 -15.06
C LEU A 130 -5.71 19.57 -14.10
N MET A 131 -5.09 20.32 -13.20
CA MET A 131 -4.25 19.77 -12.14
C MET A 131 -4.99 19.86 -10.80
N VAL A 132 -5.34 18.73 -10.22
CA VAL A 132 -5.92 18.64 -8.89
C VAL A 132 -4.79 18.40 -7.89
N LEU A 133 -4.57 19.33 -6.97
CA LEU A 133 -3.63 19.22 -5.86
C LEU A 133 -4.46 18.91 -4.61
N ASP A 134 -4.52 17.64 -4.22
CA ASP A 134 -5.35 17.16 -3.13
C ASP A 134 -4.59 17.16 -1.79
N ASP A 135 -5.27 17.53 -0.70
CA ASP A 135 -4.77 17.65 0.68
C ASP A 135 -3.51 18.52 0.86
N VAL A 136 -3.49 19.70 0.23
CA VAL A 136 -2.36 20.65 0.38
C VAL A 136 -2.28 21.18 1.82
N TRP A 137 -1.12 21.00 2.44
CA TRP A 137 -0.81 21.46 3.78
C TRP A 137 -0.52 22.97 3.85
N PRO A 138 -0.75 23.63 5.01
CA PRO A 138 -0.50 25.06 5.17
C PRO A 138 0.89 25.51 4.73
N ASP A 139 1.92 24.75 5.12
CA ASP A 139 3.33 25.05 4.83
C ASP A 139 3.71 24.79 3.35
N SER A 140 2.81 24.22 2.55
CA SER A 140 3.02 23.90 1.13
C SER A 140 2.39 24.92 0.18
N GLU A 141 1.88 26.05 0.67
CA GLU A 141 1.26 27.10 -0.16
C GLU A 141 2.23 27.64 -1.23
N ASP A 142 3.50 27.87 -0.89
CA ASP A 142 4.51 28.34 -1.84
C ASP A 142 4.82 27.31 -2.93
N LEU A 143 4.72 26.02 -2.61
CA LEU A 143 4.89 24.94 -3.59
C LEU A 143 3.78 24.98 -4.64
N VAL A 144 2.54 25.29 -4.25
CA VAL A 144 1.40 25.44 -5.18
C VAL A 144 1.63 26.59 -6.15
N GLU A 145 2.15 27.73 -5.70
CA GLU A 145 2.41 28.88 -6.59
C GLU A 145 3.44 28.53 -7.69
N LYS A 146 4.41 27.65 -7.40
CA LYS A 146 5.39 27.19 -8.41
C LYS A 146 4.74 26.42 -9.58
N PHE A 147 3.57 25.82 -9.39
CA PHE A 147 2.84 25.12 -10.46
C PHE A 147 2.03 26.06 -11.38
N LYS A 148 2.08 27.37 -11.17
CA LYS A 148 1.33 28.34 -11.95
C LYS A 148 2.01 28.64 -13.29
N PHE A 149 1.39 28.19 -14.37
CA PHE A 149 1.85 28.44 -15.73
C PHE A 149 0.85 29.30 -16.51
N HIS A 150 1.37 30.22 -17.33
CA HIS A 150 0.57 31.03 -18.25
C HIS A 150 0.28 30.23 -19.53
N LEU A 151 -0.69 29.32 -19.44
CA LEU A 151 -1.13 28.45 -20.54
C LEU A 151 -2.64 28.61 -20.76
N ALA A 152 -3.07 28.58 -22.03
CA ALA A 152 -4.49 28.64 -22.37
C ALA A 152 -5.20 27.37 -21.88
N ASP A 153 -6.30 27.52 -21.14
CA ASP A 153 -7.08 26.42 -20.53
C ASP A 153 -6.33 25.55 -19.49
N TYR A 154 -5.34 26.13 -18.80
CA TYR A 154 -4.71 25.51 -17.63
C TYR A 154 -5.41 25.93 -16.33
N LYS A 155 -5.93 24.95 -15.58
CA LYS A 155 -6.61 25.15 -14.30
C LYS A 155 -6.00 24.28 -13.20
N ILE A 156 -5.96 24.81 -11.99
CA ILE A 156 -5.52 24.12 -10.79
C ILE A 156 -6.66 24.12 -9.78
N LEU A 157 -7.05 22.95 -9.29
CA LEU A 157 -7.96 22.77 -8.16
C LEU A 157 -7.15 22.33 -6.96
N VAL A 158 -7.15 23.13 -5.90
CA VAL A 158 -6.47 22.83 -4.63
C VAL A 158 -7.51 22.40 -3.62
N THR A 159 -7.34 21.25 -2.98
CA THR A 159 -8.09 20.92 -1.76
C THR A 159 -7.18 21.12 -0.55
N SER A 160 -7.71 21.70 0.53
CA SER A 160 -6.94 21.91 1.76
C SER A 160 -7.85 21.96 2.99
N ARG A 161 -7.28 21.70 4.17
CA ARG A 161 -7.97 21.90 5.45
C ARG A 161 -8.01 23.36 5.89
N VAL A 162 -7.12 24.19 5.33
CA VAL A 162 -7.05 25.63 5.60
C VAL A 162 -7.43 26.42 4.35
N ALA A 163 -7.69 27.71 4.52
CA ALA A 163 -7.86 28.63 3.41
C ALA A 163 -6.49 29.13 2.95
N PHE A 164 -6.33 29.35 1.64
CA PHE A 164 -5.18 30.03 1.05
C PHE A 164 -5.66 31.35 0.42
N PRO A 165 -5.73 32.45 1.19
CA PRO A 165 -6.29 33.72 0.72
C PRO A 165 -5.55 34.29 -0.50
N ARG A 166 -4.27 33.93 -0.67
CA ARG A 166 -3.42 34.36 -1.80
C ARG A 166 -3.99 33.97 -3.15
N PHE A 167 -4.73 32.85 -3.23
CA PHE A 167 -5.37 32.37 -4.46
C PHE A 167 -6.82 32.87 -4.62
N GLY A 168 -7.24 33.82 -3.77
CA GLY A 168 -8.57 34.42 -3.76
C GLY A 168 -9.54 33.75 -2.79
N THR A 169 -10.83 34.09 -2.91
CA THR A 169 -11.86 33.59 -1.99
C THR A 169 -12.04 32.07 -2.13
N PRO A 170 -11.81 31.27 -1.07
CA PRO A 170 -11.95 29.82 -1.13
C PRO A 170 -13.42 29.39 -1.14
N CYS A 171 -13.70 28.25 -1.75
CA CYS A 171 -14.98 27.57 -1.62
C CYS A 171 -14.96 26.71 -0.36
N VAL A 172 -15.76 27.06 0.64
CA VAL A 172 -15.85 26.31 1.90
C VAL A 172 -16.87 25.18 1.77
N LEU A 173 -16.41 23.93 1.89
CA LEU A 173 -17.25 22.75 2.00
C LEU A 173 -17.69 22.60 3.46
N LYS A 174 -19.00 22.76 3.68
CA LYS A 174 -19.62 22.61 5.01
C LYS A 174 -19.90 21.13 5.31
N PRO A 175 -20.02 20.74 6.59
CA PRO A 175 -20.55 19.43 6.97
C PRO A 175 -21.93 19.17 6.35
N LEU A 176 -22.28 17.89 6.21
CA LEU A 176 -23.57 17.48 5.66
C LEU A 176 -24.71 18.01 6.52
N LEU A 177 -25.75 18.49 5.84
CA LEU A 177 -27.04 18.76 6.48
C LEU A 177 -27.59 17.46 7.07
N HIS A 178 -28.32 17.58 8.17
CA HIS A 178 -28.84 16.43 8.93
C HIS A 178 -29.59 15.40 8.08
N GLN A 179 -30.42 15.86 7.13
CA GLN A 179 -31.16 14.97 6.22
C GLN A 179 -30.23 14.14 5.30
N HIS A 180 -29.18 14.78 4.76
CA HIS A 180 -28.17 14.08 3.96
C HIS A 180 -27.30 13.16 4.81
N ALA A 181 -27.00 13.56 6.05
CA ALA A 181 -26.27 12.74 7.01
C ALA A 181 -27.03 11.45 7.37
N ILE A 182 -28.35 11.53 7.60
CA ILE A 182 -29.21 10.35 7.81
C ILE A 182 -29.22 9.45 6.58
N THR A 183 -29.35 10.05 5.40
CA THR A 183 -29.37 9.29 4.13
C THR A 183 -28.06 8.52 3.95
N LEU A 184 -26.93 9.18 4.19
CA LEU A 184 -25.61 8.56 4.15
C LEU A 184 -25.48 7.46 5.22
N PHE A 185 -25.93 7.71 6.44
CA PHE A 185 -25.87 6.74 7.53
C PHE A 185 -26.65 5.47 7.21
N ARG A 186 -27.91 5.61 6.74
CA ARG A 186 -28.75 4.46 6.38
C ARG A 186 -28.14 3.60 5.27
N TYR A 187 -27.53 4.25 4.28
CA TYR A 187 -26.80 3.55 3.22
C TYR A 187 -25.65 2.68 3.80
N TYR A 188 -24.80 3.26 4.65
CA TYR A 188 -23.64 2.54 5.19
C TYR A 188 -23.98 1.54 6.31
N ALA A 189 -25.03 1.81 7.09
CA ALA A 189 -25.55 0.90 8.10
C ALA A 189 -26.36 -0.28 7.53
N LEU A 190 -26.53 -0.33 6.20
CA LEU A 190 -27.34 -1.34 5.50
C LEU A 190 -28.77 -1.45 6.06
N LEU A 191 -29.34 -0.31 6.44
CA LEU A 191 -30.70 -0.24 6.97
C LEU A 191 -31.70 -0.21 5.81
N ASP A 192 -31.96 -1.39 5.23
CA ASP A 192 -33.07 -1.57 4.29
C ASP A 192 -34.39 -1.66 5.04
N SER A 193 -35.48 -1.22 4.40
CA SER A 193 -36.84 -1.26 4.94
C SER A 193 -37.35 -2.67 5.29
N ASN A 194 -36.62 -3.72 4.90
CA ASN A 194 -36.93 -5.13 5.20
C ASN A 194 -36.04 -5.74 6.30
N SER A 195 -35.17 -4.96 6.95
CA SER A 195 -34.32 -5.49 8.02
C SER A 195 -35.13 -5.67 9.31
N LEU A 196 -35.07 -6.88 9.88
CA LEU A 196 -35.89 -7.28 11.04
C LEU A 196 -35.44 -6.63 12.38
N ASN A 197 -34.27 -5.97 12.40
CA ASN A 197 -33.63 -5.37 13.59
C ASN A 197 -33.28 -3.89 13.35
N ILE A 198 -34.19 -3.09 12.79
CA ILE A 198 -33.98 -1.64 12.71
C ILE A 198 -34.15 -1.05 14.11
N PRO A 199 -33.12 -0.40 14.69
CA PRO A 199 -33.27 0.30 15.96
C PRO A 199 -34.29 1.44 15.80
N HIS A 200 -34.98 1.81 16.88
CA HIS A 200 -35.94 2.90 16.81
C HIS A 200 -35.32 4.15 16.17
N GLU A 201 -36.11 4.84 15.33
CA GLU A 201 -35.65 5.99 14.56
C GLU A 201 -35.04 7.08 15.46
N ASP A 202 -35.50 7.22 16.71
CA ASP A 202 -34.92 8.16 17.67
C ASP A 202 -33.45 7.86 18.03
N VAL A 203 -33.07 6.58 18.11
CA VAL A 203 -31.69 6.12 18.33
C VAL A 203 -30.83 6.48 17.12
N VAL A 204 -31.31 6.19 15.91
CA VAL A 204 -30.62 6.55 14.66
C VAL A 204 -30.39 8.05 14.59
N GLN A 205 -31.41 8.86 14.90
CA GLN A 205 -31.33 10.32 14.91
C GLN A 205 -30.30 10.83 15.91
N LYS A 206 -30.24 10.25 17.12
CA LYS A 206 -29.24 10.59 18.15
C LYS A 206 -27.83 10.27 17.68
N VAL A 207 -27.59 9.06 17.16
CA VAL A 207 -26.25 8.65 16.67
C VAL A 207 -25.79 9.56 15.52
N VAL A 208 -26.65 9.79 14.52
CA VAL A 208 -26.30 10.62 13.35
C VAL A 208 -26.02 12.07 13.76
N LYS A 209 -26.81 12.62 14.69
CA LYS A 209 -26.59 13.96 15.23
C LYS A 209 -25.21 14.08 15.88
N SER A 210 -24.78 13.05 16.61
CA SER A 210 -23.47 13.00 17.23
C SER A 210 -22.31 12.87 16.23
N CYS A 211 -22.56 12.42 15.01
CA CYS A 211 -21.56 12.41 13.93
C CYS A 211 -21.30 13.81 13.33
N MET A 212 -22.05 14.83 13.74
CA MET A 212 -21.89 16.25 13.35
C MET A 212 -21.88 16.51 11.84
N GLY A 213 -22.56 15.66 11.07
CA GLY A 213 -22.61 15.77 9.62
C GLY A 213 -21.28 15.49 8.91
N LEU A 214 -20.29 14.87 9.58
CA LEU A 214 -19.02 14.50 8.96
C LEU A 214 -19.15 13.15 8.24
N PRO A 215 -19.01 13.11 6.91
CA PRO A 215 -19.14 11.87 6.14
C PRO A 215 -18.29 10.71 6.65
N LEU A 216 -17.02 10.95 7.04
CA LEU A 216 -16.15 9.88 7.51
C LEU A 216 -16.66 9.24 8.81
N ALA A 217 -17.04 10.05 9.80
CA ALA A 217 -17.58 9.54 11.07
C ALA A 217 -18.88 8.76 10.83
N ILE A 218 -19.76 9.28 9.98
CA ILE A 218 -21.01 8.62 9.58
C ILE A 218 -20.74 7.25 8.93
N LYS A 219 -19.75 7.18 8.04
CA LYS A 219 -19.36 5.94 7.34
C LYS A 219 -18.82 4.88 8.31
N VAL A 220 -17.94 5.27 9.22
CA VAL A 220 -17.34 4.37 10.20
C VAL A 220 -18.39 3.87 11.18
N ILE A 221 -19.14 4.78 11.82
CA ILE A 221 -20.14 4.42 12.83
C ILE A 221 -21.29 3.62 12.19
N GLY A 222 -21.82 4.09 11.05
CA GLY A 222 -22.91 3.41 10.36
C GLY A 222 -22.54 1.97 10.02
N ARG A 223 -21.36 1.77 9.43
CA ARG A 223 -20.90 0.45 9.03
C ARG A 223 -20.58 -0.46 10.23
N SER A 224 -19.98 0.10 11.28
CA SER A 224 -19.62 -0.69 12.47
C SER A 224 -20.83 -1.09 13.32
N LEU A 225 -21.93 -0.32 13.25
CA LEU A 225 -23.21 -0.68 13.87
C LEU A 225 -24.07 -1.59 12.98
N SER A 226 -23.69 -1.78 11.71
CA SER A 226 -24.45 -2.63 10.79
C SER A 226 -24.54 -4.05 11.34
N HIS A 227 -25.74 -4.63 11.34
CA HIS A 227 -26.03 -5.95 11.92
C HIS A 227 -25.72 -6.12 13.42
N GLY A 228 -25.33 -5.04 14.12
CA GLY A 228 -25.08 -5.06 15.55
C GLY A 228 -26.37 -5.17 16.38
N PRO A 229 -26.32 -5.78 17.57
CA PRO A 229 -27.48 -5.93 18.43
C PRO A 229 -27.89 -4.59 19.05
N ASN A 230 -29.16 -4.44 19.45
CA ASN A 230 -29.70 -3.17 19.97
C ASN A 230 -28.90 -2.63 21.17
N GLU A 231 -28.31 -3.50 21.99
CA GLU A 231 -27.45 -3.10 23.12
C GLU A 231 -26.23 -2.29 22.66
N LEU A 232 -25.64 -2.63 21.51
CA LEU A 232 -24.50 -1.92 20.95
C LEU A 232 -24.89 -0.49 20.54
N TRP A 233 -26.07 -0.33 19.93
CA TRP A 233 -26.61 0.97 19.57
C TRP A 233 -26.88 1.85 20.80
N GLN A 234 -27.40 1.27 21.88
CA GLN A 234 -27.64 2.00 23.13
C GLN A 234 -26.34 2.38 23.83
N LYS A 235 -25.37 1.47 23.91
CA LYS A 235 -24.01 1.78 24.41
C LYS A 235 -23.38 2.91 23.62
N MET A 236 -23.50 2.87 22.30
CA MET A 236 -23.05 3.95 21.43
C MET A 236 -23.72 5.27 21.82
N VAL A 237 -25.05 5.35 21.83
CA VAL A 237 -25.76 6.58 22.23
C VAL A 237 -25.33 7.10 23.60
N LEU A 238 -25.14 6.23 24.59
CA LEU A 238 -24.64 6.60 25.91
C LEU A 238 -23.28 7.26 25.82
N GLU A 239 -22.28 6.63 25.22
CA GLU A 239 -20.94 7.21 25.06
C GLU A 239 -20.96 8.52 24.26
N LEU A 240 -21.75 8.57 23.18
CA LEU A 240 -21.85 9.75 22.33
C LEU A 240 -22.60 10.92 23.01
N SER A 241 -23.45 10.66 24.01
CA SER A 241 -24.21 11.70 24.73
C SER A 241 -23.38 12.50 25.73
N HIS A 242 -22.26 11.93 26.22
CA HIS A 242 -21.37 12.59 27.19
C HIS A 242 -20.42 13.63 26.56
N GLY A 243 -20.33 13.71 25.23
CA GLY A 243 -19.39 14.59 24.49
C GLY A 243 -19.95 15.95 24.04
N ASN A 244 -21.11 16.39 24.55
CA ASN A 244 -21.94 17.44 23.95
C ASN A 244 -21.50 18.91 24.16
N SER A 245 -20.24 19.23 24.46
CA SER A 245 -19.81 20.65 24.51
C SER A 245 -19.25 21.10 23.16
N ILE A 246 -20.15 21.63 22.30
CA ILE A 246 -19.91 22.55 21.16
C ILE A 246 -18.53 22.39 20.48
N LEU A 247 -18.43 21.46 19.53
CA LEU A 247 -17.16 21.17 18.83
C LEU A 247 -16.97 22.08 17.60
N ASN A 248 -15.82 22.74 17.55
CA ASN A 248 -15.43 23.66 16.46
C ASN A 248 -14.03 23.35 15.86
N CYS A 249 -13.38 22.22 16.21
CA CYS A 249 -12.03 21.92 15.71
C CYS A 249 -11.74 20.42 15.43
N ASN A 250 -10.72 20.15 14.60
CA ASN A 250 -10.26 18.79 14.26
C ASN A 250 -9.72 18.02 15.50
N THR A 251 -9.21 18.74 16.51
CA THR A 251 -8.60 18.16 17.72
C THR A 251 -9.61 17.42 18.58
N GLU A 252 -10.89 17.80 18.53
CA GLU A 252 -11.95 17.17 19.32
C GLU A 252 -12.54 15.92 18.64
N LEU A 253 -12.36 15.74 17.33
CA LEU A 253 -12.68 14.47 16.67
C LEU A 253 -11.73 13.36 17.12
N LEU A 254 -10.46 13.72 17.35
CA LEU A 254 -9.43 12.80 17.81
C LEU A 254 -9.64 12.36 19.27
N THR A 255 -10.34 13.14 20.10
CA THR A 255 -10.72 12.71 21.47
C THR A 255 -11.97 11.84 21.49
N TYR A 256 -12.81 11.95 20.45
CA TYR A 256 -14.09 11.28 20.35
C TYR A 256 -14.02 9.90 19.70
N LEU A 257 -13.27 9.79 18.60
CA LEU A 257 -13.11 8.55 17.85
C LEU A 257 -12.45 7.38 18.62
N PRO A 258 -11.52 7.58 19.59
CA PRO A 258 -10.99 6.48 20.40
C PRO A 258 -12.08 5.81 21.23
N LYS A 259 -13.00 6.60 21.81
CA LYS A 259 -14.15 6.09 22.57
C LYS A 259 -15.08 5.27 21.68
N ILE A 260 -15.25 5.69 20.42
CA ILE A 260 -16.00 4.92 19.44
C ILE A 260 -15.30 3.58 19.18
N LEU A 261 -13.98 3.56 18.95
CA LEU A 261 -13.24 2.31 18.81
C LEU A 261 -13.39 1.40 20.04
N ASP A 262 -13.45 1.99 21.24
CA ASP A 262 -13.65 1.23 22.48
C ASP A 262 -15.02 0.56 22.60
N VAL A 263 -16.06 1.17 22.02
CA VAL A 263 -17.41 0.57 21.96
C VAL A 263 -17.51 -0.45 20.84
N LEU A 264 -16.85 -0.20 19.71
CA LEU A 264 -17.00 -1.00 18.50
C LEU A 264 -16.19 -2.31 18.54
N GLU A 265 -15.08 -2.32 19.27
CA GLU A 265 -14.19 -3.46 19.35
C GLU A 265 -13.84 -3.74 20.80
N ASP A 266 -13.94 -5.01 21.21
CA ASP A 266 -13.49 -5.45 22.53
C ASP A 266 -12.13 -6.19 22.43
N ASP A 267 -11.76 -6.65 21.24
CA ASP A 267 -10.49 -7.34 21.02
C ASP A 267 -9.31 -6.36 21.08
N ARG A 268 -8.48 -6.55 22.11
CA ARG A 268 -7.27 -5.76 22.33
C ARG A 268 -6.29 -5.85 21.17
N VAL A 269 -6.12 -7.02 20.54
CA VAL A 269 -5.17 -7.20 19.43
C VAL A 269 -5.62 -6.41 18.21
N ILE A 270 -6.91 -6.42 17.88
CA ILE A 270 -7.45 -5.65 16.75
C ILE A 270 -7.26 -4.15 16.96
N LYS A 271 -7.52 -3.65 18.17
CA LYS A 271 -7.23 -2.24 18.51
C LYS A 271 -5.76 -1.91 18.30
N GLU A 272 -4.86 -2.72 18.84
CA GLU A 272 -3.42 -2.51 18.68
C GLU A 272 -2.99 -2.56 17.22
N CYS A 273 -3.54 -3.47 16.42
CA CYS A 273 -3.30 -3.55 14.98
C CYS A 273 -3.78 -2.29 14.25
N PHE A 274 -4.94 -1.72 14.62
CA PHE A 274 -5.38 -0.43 14.07
C PHE A 274 -4.40 0.70 14.42
N MET A 275 -3.92 0.73 15.67
CA MET A 275 -2.92 1.73 16.10
C MET A 275 -1.60 1.62 15.33
N ASP A 276 -1.18 0.40 15.00
CA ASP A 276 0.02 0.16 14.18
C ASP A 276 -0.08 0.76 12.76
N LEU A 277 -1.29 0.88 12.19
CA LEU A 277 -1.47 1.50 10.88
C LEU A 277 -1.02 2.98 10.86
N GLY A 278 -1.07 3.65 12.03
CA GLY A 278 -0.57 5.01 12.22
C GLY A 278 0.95 5.14 12.00
N LEU A 279 1.69 4.03 12.02
CA LEU A 279 3.15 4.01 11.87
C LEU A 279 3.63 4.18 10.42
N PHE A 280 2.75 4.03 9.44
CA PHE A 280 3.13 4.21 8.04
C PHE A 280 2.93 5.67 7.61
N PRO A 281 3.65 6.19 6.60
CA PRO A 281 3.50 7.58 6.18
C PRO A 281 2.10 7.88 5.62
N GLN A 282 1.72 9.15 5.69
CA GLN A 282 0.50 9.65 5.05
C GLN A 282 0.58 9.47 3.53
N ASP A 283 -0.57 9.23 2.88
CA ASP A 283 -0.71 9.12 1.43
C ASP A 283 0.11 7.98 0.78
N GLN A 284 0.60 7.05 1.59
CA GLN A 284 1.29 5.86 1.12
C GLN A 284 0.41 4.63 1.32
N ARG A 285 0.45 3.73 0.34
CA ARG A 285 -0.17 2.42 0.45
C ARG A 285 0.68 1.58 1.38
N ILE A 286 0.06 0.99 2.39
CA ILE A 286 0.73 0.12 3.36
C ILE A 286 0.69 -1.30 2.80
N PRO A 287 1.84 -1.94 2.50
CA PRO A 287 1.85 -3.32 2.05
C PRO A 287 1.33 -4.25 3.16
N VAL A 288 0.32 -5.07 2.87
CA VAL A 288 -0.22 -6.01 3.87
C VAL A 288 0.85 -6.97 4.37
N THR A 289 1.78 -7.39 3.51
CA THR A 289 2.93 -8.20 3.90
C THR A 289 3.84 -7.55 4.94
N ALA A 290 3.96 -6.22 4.94
CA ALA A 290 4.71 -5.50 5.97
C ALA A 290 4.01 -5.60 7.33
N LEU A 291 2.68 -5.45 7.35
CA LEU A 291 1.88 -5.62 8.56
C LEU A 291 1.94 -7.05 9.10
N ILE A 292 1.87 -8.06 8.22
CA ILE A 292 2.05 -9.47 8.62
C ILE A 292 3.41 -9.66 9.30
N ASP A 293 4.49 -9.16 8.70
CA ASP A 293 5.83 -9.28 9.27
C ASP A 293 5.96 -8.60 10.65
N MET A 294 5.24 -7.50 10.88
CA MET A 294 5.16 -6.84 12.18
C MET A 294 4.34 -7.63 13.19
N TRP A 295 3.11 -7.98 12.84
CA TRP A 295 2.13 -8.53 13.77
C TRP A 295 2.46 -9.97 14.18
N THR A 296 3.11 -10.76 13.31
CA THR A 296 3.67 -12.05 13.73
C THR A 296 4.66 -11.89 14.88
N GLU A 297 5.52 -10.86 14.88
CA GLU A 297 6.54 -10.70 15.94
C GLU A 297 6.05 -9.89 17.16
N LEU A 298 5.10 -8.96 16.97
CA LEU A 298 4.51 -8.17 18.05
C LEU A 298 3.47 -8.97 18.84
N TYR A 299 2.54 -9.60 18.14
CA TYR A 299 1.33 -10.21 18.71
C TYR A 299 1.31 -11.73 18.63
N GLY A 300 2.28 -12.34 17.93
CA GLY A 300 2.38 -13.79 17.82
C GLY A 300 1.41 -14.40 16.81
N LEU A 301 0.95 -13.59 15.84
CA LEU A 301 0.09 -14.08 14.77
C LEU A 301 0.78 -15.12 13.89
N ASP A 302 0.01 -15.92 13.16
CA ASP A 302 0.53 -16.94 12.26
C ASP A 302 1.50 -16.40 11.19
N ASN A 303 2.39 -17.26 10.68
CA ASN A 303 3.41 -16.87 9.70
C ASN A 303 2.86 -16.74 8.27
N ASP A 304 1.70 -17.31 8.00
CA ASP A 304 1.05 -17.34 6.69
C ASP A 304 0.20 -16.08 6.47
N GLY A 305 -0.06 -15.30 7.53
CA GLY A 305 -0.80 -14.04 7.51
C GLY A 305 -2.31 -14.22 7.49
N ILE A 306 -2.83 -15.37 7.89
CA ILE A 306 -4.29 -15.66 7.91
C ILE A 306 -4.97 -14.80 8.96
N GLU A 307 -4.53 -14.88 10.22
CA GLU A 307 -5.05 -14.10 11.35
C GLU A 307 -4.87 -12.59 11.10
N ALA A 308 -3.73 -12.20 10.53
CA ALA A 308 -3.48 -10.81 10.15
C ALA A 308 -4.48 -10.31 9.10
N MET A 309 -4.78 -11.13 8.08
CA MET A 309 -5.77 -10.78 7.05
C MET A 309 -7.20 -10.76 7.59
N GLU A 310 -7.55 -11.64 8.54
CA GLU A 310 -8.84 -11.59 9.24
C GLU A 310 -9.02 -10.26 9.98
N ILE A 311 -7.99 -9.80 10.71
CA ILE A 311 -7.99 -8.50 11.37
C ILE A 311 -8.15 -7.36 10.34
N ILE A 312 -7.39 -7.40 9.25
CA ILE A 312 -7.46 -6.40 8.17
C ILE A 312 -8.85 -6.36 7.54
N ASN A 313 -9.45 -7.52 7.25
CA ASN A 313 -10.80 -7.63 6.71
C ASN A 313 -11.83 -7.09 7.70
N LYS A 314 -11.64 -7.30 9.01
CA LYS A 314 -12.51 -6.72 10.03
C LYS A 314 -12.40 -5.20 10.07
N LEU A 315 -11.18 -4.65 10.09
CA LEU A 315 -10.95 -3.20 10.00
C LEU A 315 -11.52 -2.60 8.71
N HIS A 316 -11.40 -3.32 7.59
CA HIS A 316 -11.99 -2.94 6.32
C HIS A 316 -13.51 -2.92 6.37
N SER A 317 -14.11 -3.96 6.95
CA SER A 317 -15.54 -4.07 7.11
C SER A 317 -16.13 -2.92 7.93
N MET A 318 -15.36 -2.33 8.86
CA MET A 318 -15.74 -1.18 9.69
C MET A 318 -15.43 0.19 9.05
N ASN A 319 -14.89 0.23 7.82
CA ASN A 319 -14.34 1.43 7.18
C ASN A 319 -13.20 2.11 7.97
N LEU A 320 -12.50 1.38 8.85
CA LEU A 320 -11.33 1.87 9.58
C LEU A 320 -10.03 1.75 8.76
N ALA A 321 -10.03 0.91 7.74
CA ALA A 321 -8.95 0.76 6.76
C ALA A 321 -9.57 0.46 5.39
N ASN A 322 -8.96 0.88 4.28
CA ASN A 322 -9.45 0.48 2.97
C ASN A 322 -8.48 -0.52 2.33
N VAL A 323 -8.92 -1.74 2.09
CA VAL A 323 -8.11 -2.76 1.41
C VAL A 323 -8.21 -2.54 -0.08
N CYS A 324 -7.05 -2.32 -0.69
CA CYS A 324 -6.91 -2.19 -2.14
C CYS A 324 -6.11 -3.38 -2.64
N ILE A 325 -6.64 -4.08 -3.63
CA ILE A 325 -5.95 -5.18 -4.29
C ILE A 325 -5.39 -4.64 -5.60
N ALA A 326 -4.09 -4.79 -5.76
CA ALA A 326 -3.36 -4.50 -6.96
C ALA A 326 -3.83 -5.48 -8.06
N ARG A 327 -3.30 -6.71 -8.12
CA ARG A 327 -3.85 -7.76 -9.01
C ARG A 327 -4.97 -8.51 -8.32
N LYS A 328 -6.20 -8.45 -8.86
CA LYS A 328 -7.19 -9.51 -8.60
C LYS A 328 -6.80 -10.73 -9.45
N ASN A 329 -5.82 -11.49 -8.97
CA ASN A 329 -5.63 -12.87 -9.42
C ASN A 329 -6.38 -13.74 -8.41
N THR A 330 -7.24 -14.66 -8.86
CA THR A 330 -7.88 -15.61 -7.93
C THR A 330 -6.88 -16.54 -7.25
N SER A 331 -5.63 -16.56 -7.71
CA SER A 331 -4.53 -17.23 -7.04
C SER A 331 -4.09 -16.59 -5.73
N ASP A 332 -4.41 -15.32 -5.42
CA ASP A 332 -3.87 -14.65 -4.23
C ASP A 332 -4.71 -14.82 -2.96
N THR A 333 -6.02 -14.96 -3.07
CA THR A 333 -6.91 -15.13 -1.91
C THR A 333 -6.82 -16.53 -1.30
N ASP A 334 -6.49 -17.55 -2.09
CA ASP A 334 -6.43 -18.95 -1.64
C ASP A 334 -5.03 -19.41 -1.23
N ASN A 335 -3.98 -18.70 -1.64
CA ASN A 335 -2.59 -19.14 -1.46
C ASN A 335 -1.85 -18.41 -0.32
N TYR A 336 -2.59 -17.70 0.54
CA TYR A 336 -2.05 -16.98 1.71
C TYR A 336 -0.87 -16.05 1.36
N TYR A 337 -0.92 -15.42 0.18
CA TYR A 337 0.17 -14.60 -0.34
C TYR A 337 -0.34 -13.22 -0.72
N TYR A 338 -0.13 -12.28 0.20
CA TYR A 338 -0.77 -10.96 0.18
C TYR A 338 0.09 -9.87 -0.47
N ASN A 339 1.06 -10.22 -1.32
CA ASN A 339 1.96 -9.27 -2.00
C ASN A 339 1.21 -8.17 -2.76
N ASN A 340 0.06 -8.52 -3.33
CA ASN A 340 -0.77 -7.60 -4.10
C ASN A 340 -1.81 -6.87 -3.24
N HIS A 341 -1.84 -7.07 -1.92
CA HIS A 341 -2.78 -6.43 -1.02
C HIS A 341 -2.13 -5.23 -0.32
N PHE A 342 -2.85 -4.12 -0.33
CA PHE A 342 -2.43 -2.88 0.27
C PHE A 342 -3.53 -2.29 1.13
N ILE A 343 -3.16 -1.55 2.16
CA ILE A 343 -4.08 -0.72 2.91
C ILE A 343 -3.89 0.74 2.53
N VAL A 344 -4.98 1.41 2.22
CA VAL A 344 -5.07 2.87 2.14
C VAL A 344 -5.79 3.34 3.39
N LEU A 345 -5.09 4.12 4.21
CA LEU A 345 -5.66 4.68 5.43
C LEU A 345 -6.03 6.14 5.20
N HIS A 346 -7.24 6.52 5.59
CA HIS A 346 -7.66 7.92 5.56
C HIS A 346 -6.89 8.73 6.61
N ASP A 347 -6.47 9.96 6.29
CA ASP A 347 -5.62 10.78 7.17
C ASP A 347 -6.14 10.96 8.60
N LEU A 348 -7.43 11.28 8.77
CA LEU A 348 -8.04 11.35 10.10
C LEU A 348 -7.95 10.04 10.89
N LEU A 349 -8.07 8.89 10.22
CA LEU A 349 -7.94 7.57 10.87
C LEU A 349 -6.47 7.29 11.23
N ARG A 350 -5.54 7.76 10.40
CA ARG A 350 -4.11 7.74 10.70
C ARG A 350 -3.78 8.63 11.90
N GLU A 351 -4.28 9.86 11.92
CA GLU A 351 -4.13 10.79 13.04
C GLU A 351 -4.74 10.23 14.32
N LEU A 352 -5.87 9.52 14.22
CA LEU A 352 -6.47 8.81 15.34
C LEU A 352 -5.57 7.68 15.86
N ALA A 353 -5.04 6.85 14.97
CA ALA A 353 -4.11 5.77 15.32
C ALA A 353 -2.82 6.32 15.96
N ILE A 354 -2.33 7.48 15.52
CA ILE A 354 -1.21 8.17 16.16
C ILE A 354 -1.63 8.70 17.53
N TYR A 355 -2.75 9.43 17.59
CA TYR A 355 -3.24 10.05 18.81
C TYR A 355 -3.40 9.03 19.94
N GLY A 356 -4.10 7.92 19.70
CA GLY A 356 -4.26 6.88 20.71
C GLY A 356 -2.94 6.17 21.06
N SER A 357 -1.93 6.17 20.18
CA SER A 357 -0.59 5.65 20.49
C SER A 357 0.21 6.59 21.39
N THR A 358 -0.21 7.85 21.49
CA THR A 358 0.46 8.93 22.25
C THR A 358 -0.29 9.34 23.52
N LEU A 359 -1.45 8.75 23.80
CA LEU A 359 -2.27 9.05 25.00
C LEU A 359 -1.52 8.77 26.30
N GLU A 360 -0.74 7.70 26.33
CA GLU A 360 0.08 7.33 27.47
C GLU A 360 1.38 8.17 27.51
N PRO A 361 1.95 8.42 28.71
CA PRO A 361 3.29 9.00 28.85
C PRO A 361 4.31 8.21 28.03
N ILE A 362 5.33 8.87 27.48
CA ILE A 362 6.32 8.25 26.56
C ILE A 362 6.93 6.96 27.13
N GLU A 363 7.10 6.90 28.44
CA GLU A 363 7.68 5.80 29.20
C GLU A 363 6.82 4.53 29.18
N GLU A 364 5.50 4.69 29.04
CA GLU A 364 4.50 3.61 29.02
C GLU A 364 4.11 3.23 27.58
N ARG A 365 4.43 4.08 26.59
CA ARG A 365 4.05 3.85 25.19
C ARG A 365 4.64 2.56 24.63
N LYS A 366 3.78 1.80 23.96
CA LYS A 366 4.19 0.62 23.16
C LYS A 366 4.87 0.99 21.85
N ARG A 367 4.55 2.17 21.30
CA ARG A 367 4.99 2.67 20.00
C ARG A 367 5.74 3.98 20.20
N LEU A 368 6.91 4.07 19.59
CA LEU A 368 7.69 5.30 19.55
C LEU A 368 7.72 5.81 18.10
N ILE A 369 7.18 7.00 17.86
CA ILE A 369 7.14 7.64 16.54
C ILE A 369 8.13 8.79 16.51
N ILE A 370 9.11 8.72 15.63
CA ILE A 370 10.25 9.65 15.58
C ILE A 370 10.21 10.42 14.26
N GLY A 371 10.19 11.75 14.36
CA GLY A 371 10.21 12.67 13.21
C GLY A 371 8.91 13.45 12.94
N THR A 372 7.99 13.56 13.90
CA THR A 372 6.76 14.36 13.76
C THR A 372 6.74 15.56 14.70
N ASN A 373 7.47 16.66 14.41
CA ASN A 373 7.38 17.96 15.12
C ASN A 373 7.43 17.96 16.68
N GLU A 374 7.66 16.83 17.36
CA GLU A 374 7.86 16.77 18.80
C GLU A 374 9.26 17.27 19.09
N ASN A 375 9.35 18.28 19.96
CA ASN A 375 10.59 19.00 20.26
C ASN A 375 11.71 18.02 20.62
N GLU A 376 12.86 18.16 19.96
CA GLU A 376 14.07 17.35 20.18
C GLU A 376 14.52 17.29 21.65
N SER A 377 14.07 18.24 22.47
CA SER A 377 14.34 18.33 23.91
C SER A 377 13.61 17.32 24.79
N GLU A 378 12.55 16.65 24.31
CA GLU A 378 11.79 15.65 25.09
C GLU A 378 12.33 14.21 24.95
N TRP A 379 13.22 13.95 23.98
CA TRP A 379 13.75 12.61 23.73
C TRP A 379 14.98 12.24 24.57
N GLY A 380 15.36 13.12 25.51
CA GLY A 380 16.34 12.84 26.55
C GLY A 380 15.82 11.82 27.56
N LEU A 381 15.64 10.57 27.13
CA LEU A 381 15.05 9.51 27.94
C LEU A 381 16.09 8.91 28.88
N ASP A 382 15.91 9.14 30.18
CA ASP A 382 16.75 8.62 31.25
C ASP A 382 16.72 7.07 31.30
N GLU A 383 17.81 6.45 31.79
CA GLU A 383 18.02 4.98 31.67
C GLU A 383 17.00 4.12 32.44
N LYS A 384 16.25 4.70 33.36
CA LYS A 384 15.35 3.97 34.27
C LYS A 384 13.94 3.70 33.74
N GLN A 385 13.54 4.23 32.58
CA GLN A 385 12.13 4.33 32.16
C GLN A 385 11.77 3.57 30.86
N ARG A 386 12.43 2.43 30.57
CA ARG A 386 12.48 1.84 29.20
C ARG A 386 11.75 0.50 29.01
N GLY A 387 10.62 0.28 29.69
CA GLY A 387 10.00 -1.05 29.80
C GLY A 387 9.12 -1.52 28.62
N MET A 388 8.41 -0.61 27.93
CA MET A 388 7.23 -0.99 27.12
C MET A 388 7.32 -0.76 25.60
N VAL A 389 8.31 -0.01 25.11
CA VAL A 389 8.42 0.27 23.66
C VAL A 389 8.74 -1.02 22.89
N THR A 390 7.77 -1.49 22.11
CA THR A 390 7.87 -2.72 21.30
C THR A 390 8.05 -2.42 19.80
N CYS A 391 7.61 -1.24 19.34
CA CYS A 391 7.75 -0.82 17.95
C CYS A 391 8.31 0.61 17.86
N ILE A 392 9.26 0.82 16.95
CA ILE A 392 9.85 2.13 16.67
C ILE A 392 9.63 2.46 15.20
N LEU A 393 9.12 3.65 14.95
CA LEU A 393 9.07 4.27 13.64
C LEU A 393 10.09 5.41 13.59
N SER A 394 10.91 5.43 12.54
CA SER A 394 11.73 6.60 12.22
C SER A 394 11.52 7.07 10.79
N ASN A 395 11.18 8.35 10.66
CA ASN A 395 11.22 9.06 9.39
C ASN A 395 12.58 9.77 9.27
N TYR A 396 13.42 9.30 8.34
CA TYR A 396 14.78 9.85 8.17
C TYR A 396 14.88 10.75 6.94
N GLU A 397 15.27 11.99 7.17
CA GLU A 397 15.66 12.97 6.14
C GLU A 397 17.09 13.47 6.42
N LYS A 398 17.83 13.83 5.36
CA LYS A 398 19.25 14.22 5.47
C LYS A 398 19.44 15.37 6.48
N GLY A 399 20.19 15.11 7.56
CA GLY A 399 20.50 16.11 8.61
C GLY A 399 19.89 15.82 9.98
N SER A 400 19.09 14.76 10.15
CA SER A 400 18.51 14.41 11.45
C SER A 400 19.45 13.63 12.37
N SER A 401 19.83 14.19 13.53
CA SER A 401 20.61 13.53 14.59
C SER A 401 19.75 12.80 15.63
N TYR A 402 18.56 12.35 15.25
CA TYR A 402 17.56 11.77 16.16
C TYR A 402 17.99 10.48 16.88
N TRP A 403 19.02 9.80 16.36
CA TRP A 403 19.40 8.45 16.80
C TRP A 403 20.37 8.37 17.98
N SER A 404 21.00 9.48 18.36
CA SER A 404 21.98 9.51 19.46
C SER A 404 21.36 9.20 20.81
N HIS A 405 20.04 9.40 20.96
CA HIS A 405 19.32 9.26 22.24
C HIS A 405 18.38 8.04 22.29
N ILE A 406 18.22 7.30 21.19
CA ILE A 406 17.32 6.14 21.13
C ILE A 406 18.03 4.91 21.69
N HIS A 407 17.56 4.44 22.84
CA HIS A 407 18.05 3.23 23.50
C HIS A 407 16.86 2.34 23.89
N SER A 408 16.34 1.55 22.95
CA SER A 408 15.26 0.59 23.24
C SER A 408 15.73 -0.85 23.05
N ALA A 409 16.22 -1.46 24.12
CA ALA A 409 16.55 -2.88 24.13
C ALA A 409 15.31 -3.79 24.02
N GLN A 410 14.10 -3.24 24.27
CA GLN A 410 12.84 -3.98 24.24
C GLN A 410 12.15 -3.97 22.87
N ALA A 411 12.58 -3.10 21.94
CA ALA A 411 11.99 -3.01 20.62
C ALA A 411 12.09 -4.35 19.88
N LYS A 412 10.94 -4.85 19.41
CA LYS A 412 10.81 -6.07 18.61
C LYS A 412 10.71 -5.75 17.12
N VAL A 413 10.16 -4.59 16.77
CA VAL A 413 9.95 -4.15 15.40
C VAL A 413 10.54 -2.76 15.19
N LEU A 414 11.25 -2.58 14.07
CA LEU A 414 11.78 -1.30 13.64
C LEU A 414 11.32 -1.00 12.21
N ILE A 415 10.66 0.14 12.03
CA ILE A 415 10.21 0.67 10.74
C ILE A 415 11.02 1.91 10.41
N LEU A 416 11.70 1.89 9.26
CA LEU A 416 12.51 2.99 8.74
C LEU A 416 11.91 3.48 7.43
N ASN A 417 11.39 4.70 7.45
CA ASN A 417 10.93 5.40 6.26
C ASN A 417 12.01 6.38 5.81
N LEU A 418 12.72 6.03 4.74
CA LEU A 418 13.85 6.78 4.23
C LEU A 418 13.46 7.70 3.09
N ARG A 419 14.11 8.87 3.01
CA ARG A 419 14.02 9.81 1.89
C ARG A 419 15.38 10.37 1.52
N VAL A 420 16.35 9.48 1.52
CA VAL A 420 17.76 9.75 1.26
C VAL A 420 18.24 8.81 0.18
N ASN A 421 19.32 9.17 -0.49
CA ASN A 421 19.93 8.31 -1.52
C ASN A 421 20.91 7.31 -0.90
N GLN A 422 21.36 7.57 0.32
CA GLN A 422 22.31 6.75 1.05
C GLN A 422 21.96 6.80 2.53
N TYR A 423 21.97 5.65 3.19
CA TYR A 423 21.67 5.51 4.60
C TYR A 423 22.67 4.58 5.28
N SER A 424 23.00 4.92 6.52
CA SER A 424 23.81 4.09 7.40
C SER A 424 23.10 3.98 8.75
N PHE A 425 22.93 2.78 9.26
CA PHE A 425 22.40 2.56 10.60
C PHE A 425 23.31 3.21 11.65
N PRO A 426 22.75 3.81 12.71
CA PRO A 426 23.55 4.28 13.84
C PRO A 426 24.12 3.11 14.66
N GLU A 427 25.30 3.27 15.25
CA GLU A 427 25.90 2.24 16.12
C GLU A 427 25.01 1.88 17.33
N SER A 428 24.17 2.82 17.79
CA SER A 428 23.21 2.58 18.87
C SER A 428 22.23 1.45 18.57
N MET A 429 22.00 1.11 17.30
CA MET A 429 21.13 0.00 16.89
C MET A 429 21.62 -1.35 17.42
N GLN A 430 22.92 -1.52 17.68
CA GLN A 430 23.49 -2.74 18.27
C GLN A 430 22.89 -3.08 19.64
N LYS A 431 22.34 -2.08 20.35
CA LYS A 431 21.72 -2.25 21.66
C LYS A 431 20.29 -2.83 21.58
N MET A 432 19.68 -2.93 20.39
CA MET A 432 18.32 -3.45 20.16
C MET A 432 18.28 -4.98 20.16
N SER A 433 18.70 -5.61 21.26
CA SER A 433 18.91 -7.06 21.35
C SER A 433 17.65 -7.90 21.15
N LYS A 434 16.45 -7.33 21.34
CA LYS A 434 15.17 -8.01 21.11
C LYS A 434 14.56 -7.79 19.72
N LEU A 435 15.25 -7.09 18.82
CA LEU A 435 14.72 -6.80 17.48
C LEU A 435 14.52 -8.11 16.70
N LYS A 436 13.31 -8.29 16.16
CA LYS A 436 12.88 -9.47 15.39
C LYS A 436 12.46 -9.16 13.97
N ALA A 437 11.89 -7.98 13.72
CA ALA A 437 11.53 -7.52 12.39
C ALA A 437 12.10 -6.14 12.07
N LEU A 438 12.66 -6.00 10.87
CA LEU A 438 13.17 -4.75 10.33
C LEU A 438 12.50 -4.47 8.99
N ILE A 439 11.81 -3.33 8.89
CA ILE A 439 11.10 -2.90 7.69
C ILE A 439 11.68 -1.57 7.24
N ILE A 440 12.27 -1.54 6.06
CA ILE A 440 12.89 -0.34 5.49
C ILE A 440 12.22 -0.04 4.16
N THR A 441 11.65 1.16 4.06
CA THR A 441 11.01 1.65 2.83
C THR A 441 11.60 3.00 2.46
N ASN A 442 12.15 3.12 1.26
CA ASN A 442 12.61 4.40 0.74
C ASN A 442 11.56 5.01 -0.20
N TYR A 443 11.19 6.26 0.05
CA TYR A 443 10.16 6.98 -0.70
C TYR A 443 10.73 7.99 -1.72
N ASN A 444 12.06 8.07 -1.87
CA ASN A 444 12.67 8.80 -2.99
C ASN A 444 12.47 8.06 -4.31
N PHE A 445 12.51 8.78 -5.44
CA PHE A 445 12.36 8.23 -6.79
C PHE A 445 13.46 7.23 -7.22
N HIS A 446 14.61 7.24 -6.55
CA HIS A 446 15.68 6.26 -6.78
C HIS A 446 15.92 5.42 -5.53
N PRO A 447 16.31 4.13 -5.67
CA PRO A 447 16.69 3.30 -4.54
C PRO A 447 17.77 3.96 -3.67
N SER A 448 17.68 3.75 -2.35
CA SER A 448 18.68 4.23 -1.40
C SER A 448 19.73 3.16 -1.17
N GLU A 449 21.01 3.54 -1.18
CA GLU A 449 22.11 2.63 -0.86
C GLU A 449 22.26 2.47 0.66
N LEU A 450 22.33 1.23 1.15
CA LEU A 450 22.56 0.91 2.55
C LEU A 450 24.00 0.47 2.76
N THR A 451 24.80 1.29 3.44
CA THR A 451 26.27 1.15 3.43
C THR A 451 26.87 0.34 4.56
N ASN A 452 26.14 0.09 5.64
CA ASN A 452 26.64 -0.64 6.81
C ASN A 452 25.71 -1.79 7.23
N PHE A 453 25.28 -2.59 6.24
CA PHE A 453 24.40 -3.73 6.44
C PHE A 453 24.97 -4.76 7.43
N GLU A 454 26.30 -4.82 7.56
CA GLU A 454 27.03 -5.68 8.48
C GLU A 454 26.67 -5.49 9.96
N LEU A 455 26.16 -4.31 10.35
CA LEU A 455 25.67 -4.09 11.71
C LEU A 455 24.52 -5.03 12.11
N LEU A 456 23.75 -5.52 11.15
CA LEU A 456 22.66 -6.47 11.41
C LEU A 456 23.17 -7.84 11.87
N ALA A 457 24.43 -8.19 11.59
CA ALA A 457 25.03 -9.45 12.09
C ALA A 457 25.09 -9.50 13.63
N LEU A 458 25.05 -8.34 14.29
CA LEU A 458 25.06 -8.24 15.75
C LEU A 458 23.67 -8.50 16.37
N LEU A 459 22.61 -8.49 15.55
CA LEU A 459 21.22 -8.66 15.99
C LEU A 459 20.79 -10.13 15.90
N SER A 460 21.13 -10.91 16.93
CA SER A 460 20.93 -12.37 16.95
C SER A 460 19.46 -12.84 16.93
N ASN A 461 18.49 -11.96 17.16
CA ASN A 461 17.06 -12.28 17.18
C ASN A 461 16.31 -11.85 15.90
N LEU A 462 17.00 -11.26 14.93
CA LEU A 462 16.38 -10.72 13.71
C LEU A 462 15.90 -11.86 12.81
N LYS A 463 14.58 -12.01 12.71
CA LYS A 463 13.90 -13.09 11.96
C LYS A 463 13.34 -12.63 10.63
N ARG A 464 12.96 -11.36 10.50
CA ARG A 464 12.27 -10.83 9.32
C ARG A 464 12.92 -9.54 8.86
N ILE A 465 13.22 -9.46 7.56
CA ILE A 465 13.72 -8.25 6.92
C ILE A 465 12.88 -7.96 5.69
N ARG A 466 12.35 -6.74 5.62
CA ARG A 466 11.75 -6.17 4.41
C ARG A 466 12.57 -4.96 3.96
N LEU A 467 13.02 -5.00 2.72
CA LEU A 467 13.75 -3.93 2.05
C LEU A 467 12.97 -3.50 0.81
N GLU A 468 12.50 -2.27 0.80
CA GLU A 468 11.77 -1.68 -0.31
C GLU A 468 12.50 -0.45 -0.82
N ARG A 469 12.96 -0.54 -2.08
CA ARG A 469 13.77 0.48 -2.75
C ARG A 469 15.09 0.76 -2.02
N ILE A 470 15.71 -0.30 -1.52
CA ILE A 470 17.02 -0.27 -0.85
C ILE A 470 18.01 -1.13 -1.62
N ALA A 471 19.11 -0.55 -2.07
CA ALA A 471 20.23 -1.29 -2.62
C ALA A 471 21.16 -1.71 -1.47
N VAL A 472 21.48 -3.01 -1.41
CA VAL A 472 22.45 -3.56 -0.45
C VAL A 472 23.61 -4.13 -1.26
N LEU A 473 24.81 -3.59 -1.05
CA LEU A 473 26.00 -3.99 -1.79
C LEU A 473 26.48 -5.39 -1.39
N SER A 474 26.46 -5.70 -0.09
CA SER A 474 26.90 -7.01 0.39
C SER A 474 26.07 -7.45 1.59
N PHE A 475 25.68 -8.73 1.58
CA PHE A 475 24.95 -9.33 2.68
C PHE A 475 25.93 -9.99 3.66
N VAL A 476 25.61 -9.91 4.95
CA VAL A 476 26.32 -10.64 6.01
C VAL A 476 25.52 -11.86 6.46
N THR A 477 26.18 -12.80 7.15
CA THR A 477 25.52 -13.97 7.71
C THR A 477 24.55 -13.62 8.83
N LEU A 478 23.26 -13.81 8.58
CA LEU A 478 22.14 -13.65 9.50
C LEU A 478 21.50 -15.02 9.81
N LYS A 479 22.04 -15.73 10.79
CA LYS A 479 21.62 -17.11 11.12
C LYS A 479 20.17 -17.22 11.64
N ALA A 480 19.64 -16.15 12.23
CA ALA A 480 18.28 -16.16 12.78
C ALA A 480 17.21 -15.80 11.75
N LEU A 481 17.61 -15.31 10.56
CA LEU A 481 16.69 -14.82 9.55
C LEU A 481 15.86 -15.97 8.98
N ARG A 482 14.53 -15.80 9.01
CA ARG A 482 13.53 -16.75 8.51
C ARG A 482 12.79 -16.22 7.29
N LYS A 483 12.63 -14.91 7.17
CA LYS A 483 11.96 -14.29 6.02
C LYS A 483 12.74 -13.08 5.50
N LEU A 484 12.90 -13.03 4.19
CA LEU A 484 13.53 -11.94 3.47
C LEU A 484 12.63 -11.48 2.33
N SER A 485 12.32 -10.20 2.35
CA SER A 485 11.40 -9.53 1.44
C SER A 485 12.15 -8.39 0.75
N ILE A 486 12.35 -8.47 -0.56
CA ILE A 486 13.11 -7.50 -1.36
C ILE A 486 12.22 -6.96 -2.47
N TYR A 487 11.99 -5.64 -2.47
CA TYR A 487 11.07 -4.96 -3.38
C TYR A 487 11.77 -3.83 -4.10
N ASN A 488 11.74 -3.86 -5.44
CA ASN A 488 12.24 -2.79 -6.30
C ASN A 488 13.68 -2.37 -5.97
N THR A 489 14.57 -3.36 -5.91
CA THR A 489 15.99 -3.15 -5.63
C THR A 489 16.82 -3.39 -6.89
N SER A 490 17.80 -2.53 -7.10
CA SER A 490 18.83 -2.71 -8.13
C SER A 490 19.96 -3.58 -7.58
N HIS A 491 20.59 -4.37 -8.45
CA HIS A 491 21.79 -5.17 -8.13
C HIS A 491 21.62 -6.25 -7.05
N ALA A 492 20.38 -6.65 -6.73
CA ALA A 492 20.15 -7.75 -5.80
C ALA A 492 20.88 -9.03 -6.26
N PHE A 493 21.67 -9.62 -5.36
CA PHE A 493 22.32 -10.93 -5.51
C PHE A 493 23.44 -11.05 -6.55
N GLN A 494 24.13 -9.96 -6.90
CA GLN A 494 25.29 -10.01 -7.82
C GLN A 494 26.46 -10.87 -7.32
N ASP A 495 26.63 -11.01 -5.99
CA ASP A 495 27.78 -11.70 -5.39
C ASP A 495 27.58 -13.21 -5.11
N GLY A 496 26.47 -13.81 -5.55
CA GLY A 496 26.33 -15.28 -5.65
C GLY A 496 26.23 -16.11 -4.36
N ILE A 497 26.55 -15.57 -3.18
CA ILE A 497 26.62 -16.34 -1.91
C ILE A 497 25.42 -16.01 -0.97
N ILE A 498 24.20 -16.22 -1.45
CA ILE A 498 22.99 -16.00 -0.64
C ILE A 498 22.82 -17.07 0.46
N SER A 499 23.30 -18.30 0.25
CA SER A 499 23.21 -19.40 1.21
C SER A 499 23.96 -19.11 2.51
N ASP A 500 25.16 -18.54 2.40
CA ASP A 500 26.02 -18.27 3.56
C ASP A 500 25.51 -17.03 4.32
N ALA A 501 24.87 -16.10 3.59
CA ALA A 501 24.21 -14.97 4.19
C ALA A 501 22.96 -15.41 4.99
N PHE A 502 22.12 -16.29 4.43
CA PHE A 502 20.80 -16.63 5.01
C PHE A 502 20.56 -18.15 5.10
N PRO A 503 21.33 -18.90 5.90
CA PRO A 503 21.31 -20.37 5.88
C PRO A 503 20.01 -21.00 6.40
N ASN A 504 19.20 -20.23 7.14
CA ASN A 504 17.99 -20.70 7.84
C ASN A 504 16.70 -20.09 7.29
N LEU A 505 16.77 -19.48 6.10
CA LEU A 505 15.68 -18.80 5.44
C LEU A 505 14.58 -19.79 5.04
N VAL A 506 13.34 -19.42 5.30
CA VAL A 506 12.13 -20.23 5.08
C VAL A 506 11.23 -19.60 4.00
N ASP A 507 11.19 -18.27 3.93
CA ASP A 507 10.38 -17.52 2.97
C ASP A 507 11.23 -16.43 2.31
N LEU A 508 11.37 -16.51 0.99
CA LEU A 508 12.04 -15.52 0.16
C LEU A 508 11.06 -14.91 -0.83
N ASN A 509 10.93 -13.59 -0.78
CA ASN A 509 10.05 -12.82 -1.63
C ASN A 509 10.85 -11.73 -2.35
N ILE A 510 10.80 -11.76 -3.68
CA ILE A 510 11.49 -10.83 -4.57
C ILE A 510 10.43 -10.24 -5.50
N ASP A 511 10.29 -8.92 -5.51
CA ASP A 511 9.29 -8.25 -6.34
C ASP A 511 9.86 -7.01 -7.04
N TYR A 512 9.49 -6.80 -8.30
CA TYR A 512 9.89 -5.64 -9.12
C TYR A 512 11.41 -5.40 -9.26
N CYS A 513 12.24 -6.46 -9.22
CA CYS A 513 13.68 -6.34 -9.49
C CYS A 513 13.95 -6.26 -11.00
N LYS A 514 14.01 -5.03 -11.53
CA LYS A 514 14.04 -4.71 -12.97
C LYS A 514 15.28 -5.22 -13.73
N ASP A 515 16.38 -5.48 -13.02
CA ASP A 515 17.67 -5.89 -13.62
C ASP A 515 18.05 -7.33 -13.32
N MET A 516 17.17 -8.09 -12.66
CA MET A 516 17.42 -9.48 -12.33
C MET A 516 17.23 -10.37 -13.56
N VAL A 517 18.34 -10.92 -14.05
CA VAL A 517 18.36 -11.82 -15.22
C VAL A 517 18.29 -13.29 -14.81
N VAL A 518 18.96 -13.66 -13.72
CA VAL A 518 19.00 -15.04 -13.20
C VAL A 518 18.99 -14.99 -11.67
N LEU A 519 18.35 -15.97 -11.02
CA LEU A 519 18.50 -16.18 -9.58
C LEU A 519 19.85 -16.85 -9.26
N PRO A 520 20.55 -16.46 -8.18
CA PRO A 520 21.84 -17.04 -7.83
C PRO A 520 21.72 -18.54 -7.53
N SER A 521 22.67 -19.36 -8.02
CA SER A 521 22.65 -20.82 -7.78
C SER A 521 22.73 -21.18 -6.30
N GLY A 522 23.44 -20.39 -5.49
CA GLY A 522 23.51 -20.57 -4.04
C GLY A 522 22.15 -20.50 -3.33
N LEU A 523 21.10 -19.96 -3.99
CA LEU A 523 19.73 -20.04 -3.47
C LEU A 523 19.29 -21.48 -3.25
N CYS A 524 19.72 -22.39 -4.13
CA CYS A 524 19.36 -23.81 -4.10
C CYS A 524 19.97 -24.56 -2.92
N ASP A 525 20.96 -23.99 -2.25
CA ASP A 525 21.60 -24.59 -1.07
C ASP A 525 20.91 -24.17 0.26
N ILE A 526 19.89 -23.30 0.21
CA ILE A 526 19.04 -22.96 1.35
C ILE A 526 17.98 -24.05 1.54
N ILE A 527 18.41 -25.20 2.06
CA ILE A 527 17.55 -26.39 2.26
C ILE A 527 16.26 -26.09 3.05
N PRO A 528 16.24 -25.23 4.09
CA PRO A 528 15.01 -24.94 4.85
C PRO A 528 13.94 -24.13 4.09
N LEU A 529 14.21 -23.66 2.88
CA LEU A 529 13.31 -22.78 2.14
C LEU A 529 12.01 -23.51 1.78
N LYS A 530 10.88 -22.94 2.23
CA LYS A 530 9.52 -23.44 1.99
C LYS A 530 8.75 -22.62 0.97
N LYS A 531 8.98 -21.31 0.93
CA LYS A 531 8.29 -20.38 0.02
C LYS A 531 9.32 -19.58 -0.78
N LEU A 532 9.17 -19.63 -2.10
CA LEU A 532 9.94 -18.81 -3.04
C LEU A 532 8.97 -18.08 -3.96
N SER A 533 8.93 -16.76 -3.84
CA SER A 533 8.15 -15.89 -4.72
C SER A 533 9.06 -14.90 -5.43
N VAL A 534 8.99 -14.91 -6.75
CA VAL A 534 9.64 -13.93 -7.63
C VAL A 534 8.56 -13.35 -8.54
N THR A 535 8.25 -12.07 -8.36
CA THR A 535 7.16 -11.42 -9.09
C THR A 535 7.62 -10.12 -9.75
N ASN A 536 7.02 -9.77 -10.90
CA ASN A 536 7.33 -8.53 -11.65
C ASN A 536 8.82 -8.34 -11.99
N CYS A 537 9.59 -9.43 -12.02
CA CYS A 537 10.99 -9.45 -12.46
C CYS A 537 11.00 -9.79 -13.96
N HIS A 538 10.69 -8.78 -14.79
CA HIS A 538 10.44 -8.98 -16.23
C HIS A 538 11.63 -9.57 -16.99
N LYS A 539 12.87 -9.18 -16.64
CA LYS A 539 14.10 -9.66 -17.29
C LYS A 539 14.58 -11.05 -16.83
N LEU A 540 13.86 -11.71 -15.91
CA LEU A 540 14.27 -13.02 -15.40
C LEU A 540 14.16 -14.06 -16.52
N LEU A 541 15.29 -14.56 -17.02
CA LEU A 541 15.34 -15.48 -18.16
C LEU A 541 15.18 -16.95 -17.74
N ALA A 542 15.76 -17.34 -16.60
CA ALA A 542 15.78 -18.72 -16.14
C ALA A 542 15.94 -18.84 -14.62
N LEU A 543 15.48 -19.97 -14.09
CA LEU A 543 15.81 -20.44 -12.75
C LEU A 543 17.11 -21.25 -12.74
N PRO A 544 17.82 -21.34 -11.60
CA PRO A 544 18.99 -22.20 -11.45
C PRO A 544 18.64 -23.68 -11.70
N GLN A 545 19.53 -24.38 -12.41
CA GLN A 545 19.34 -25.80 -12.75
C GLN A 545 19.27 -26.71 -11.52
N GLU A 546 19.70 -26.23 -10.35
CA GLU A 546 19.71 -26.99 -9.11
C GLU A 546 18.48 -26.74 -8.22
N ILE A 547 17.42 -26.09 -8.72
CA ILE A 547 16.21 -25.80 -7.92
C ILE A 547 15.63 -27.05 -7.25
N GLY A 548 15.82 -28.23 -7.86
CA GLY A 548 15.47 -29.52 -7.30
C GLY A 548 16.13 -29.89 -5.96
N LYS A 549 17.16 -29.16 -5.50
CA LYS A 549 17.75 -29.31 -4.15
C LYS A 549 16.82 -28.81 -3.04
N LEU A 550 15.88 -27.92 -3.35
CA LEU A 550 14.95 -27.32 -2.38
C LEU A 550 13.82 -28.29 -2.02
N VAL A 551 14.16 -29.42 -1.40
CA VAL A 551 13.22 -30.51 -1.11
C VAL A 551 12.08 -30.13 -0.15
N HIS A 552 12.23 -29.04 0.61
CA HIS A 552 11.20 -28.52 1.51
C HIS A 552 10.33 -27.42 0.88
N LEU A 553 10.56 -27.06 -0.38
CA LEU A 553 9.78 -26.01 -1.04
C LEU A 553 8.34 -26.49 -1.25
N GLU A 554 7.40 -25.76 -0.66
CA GLU A 554 5.96 -26.00 -0.68
C GLU A 554 5.26 -25.06 -1.68
N LEU A 555 5.82 -23.88 -1.92
CA LEU A 555 5.28 -22.86 -2.83
C LEU A 555 6.38 -22.27 -3.71
N LEU A 556 6.16 -22.31 -5.03
CA LEU A 556 6.96 -21.63 -6.04
C LEU A 556 6.06 -20.70 -6.84
N ARG A 557 6.33 -19.40 -6.76
CA ARG A 557 5.61 -18.37 -7.51
C ARG A 557 6.58 -17.58 -8.39
N LEU A 558 6.30 -17.57 -9.68
CA LEU A 558 7.01 -16.86 -10.75
C LEU A 558 5.97 -16.06 -11.54
N SER A 559 5.50 -14.94 -11.00
CA SER A 559 4.41 -14.20 -11.62
C SER A 559 4.91 -12.96 -12.36
N SER A 560 4.47 -12.78 -13.60
CA SER A 560 4.86 -11.63 -14.44
C SER A 560 6.36 -11.55 -14.70
N CYS A 561 7.04 -12.69 -14.74
CA CYS A 561 8.40 -12.84 -15.28
C CYS A 561 8.28 -13.07 -16.79
N SER A 562 8.12 -11.97 -17.55
CA SER A 562 7.75 -12.02 -18.97
C SER A 562 8.79 -12.70 -19.86
N ASP A 563 10.07 -12.57 -19.52
CA ASP A 563 11.18 -13.08 -20.33
C ASP A 563 11.61 -14.49 -19.87
N LEU A 564 10.88 -15.10 -18.92
CA LEU A 564 11.17 -16.45 -18.45
C LEU A 564 10.90 -17.46 -19.56
N GLU A 565 11.94 -18.08 -20.10
CA GLU A 565 11.83 -18.95 -21.29
C GLU A 565 11.51 -20.41 -20.94
N ARG A 566 12.05 -20.90 -19.82
CA ARG A 566 11.95 -22.32 -19.42
C ARG A 566 12.09 -22.52 -17.91
N LEU A 567 11.44 -23.58 -17.42
CA LEU A 567 11.71 -24.14 -16.09
C LEU A 567 12.76 -25.27 -16.20
N PRO A 568 13.64 -25.46 -15.21
CA PRO A 568 14.62 -26.53 -15.21
C PRO A 568 13.97 -27.89 -14.95
N ASP A 569 14.46 -28.97 -15.58
CA ASP A 569 13.95 -30.33 -15.38
C ASP A 569 14.03 -30.79 -13.92
N SER A 570 15.02 -30.27 -13.17
CA SER A 570 15.18 -30.59 -11.75
C SER A 570 13.99 -30.15 -10.88
N ILE A 571 13.06 -29.33 -11.39
CA ILE A 571 11.82 -28.99 -10.70
C ILE A 571 11.05 -30.24 -10.26
N GLY A 572 11.10 -31.33 -11.04
CA GLY A 572 10.45 -32.60 -10.68
C GLY A 572 11.00 -33.27 -9.41
N ARG A 573 12.12 -32.79 -8.86
CA ARG A 573 12.69 -33.27 -7.58
C ARG A 573 12.13 -32.54 -6.36
N VAL A 574 11.39 -31.44 -6.55
CA VAL A 574 10.78 -30.64 -5.48
C VAL A 574 9.48 -31.31 -5.01
N GLN A 575 9.61 -32.46 -4.35
CA GLN A 575 8.48 -33.35 -4.06
C GLN A 575 7.43 -32.76 -3.12
N ASN A 576 7.77 -31.77 -2.29
CA ASN A 576 6.83 -31.12 -1.37
C ASN A 576 6.06 -29.95 -2.01
N LEU A 577 6.33 -29.62 -3.28
CA LEU A 577 5.68 -28.50 -3.93
C LEU A 577 4.17 -28.74 -4.01
N ALA A 578 3.41 -27.90 -3.32
CA ALA A 578 1.96 -27.94 -3.28
C ALA A 578 1.34 -26.88 -4.21
N HIS A 579 2.05 -25.78 -4.45
CA HIS A 579 1.57 -24.66 -5.25
C HIS A 579 2.63 -24.19 -6.25
N LEU A 580 2.25 -24.15 -7.53
CA LEU A 580 3.05 -23.58 -8.61
C LEU A 580 2.27 -22.45 -9.28
N ASP A 581 2.82 -21.23 -9.28
CA ASP A 581 2.25 -20.10 -10.02
C ASP A 581 3.29 -19.61 -11.04
N ILE A 582 2.93 -19.65 -12.32
CA ILE A 582 3.73 -19.17 -13.45
C ILE A 582 2.94 -18.15 -14.28
N SER A 583 1.94 -17.50 -13.67
CA SER A 583 1.03 -16.60 -14.38
C SER A 583 1.77 -15.41 -14.98
N ASN A 584 1.40 -15.00 -16.20
CA ASN A 584 2.00 -13.92 -16.98
C ASN A 584 3.48 -14.16 -17.34
N CYS A 585 3.92 -15.42 -17.42
CA CYS A 585 5.19 -15.80 -18.02
C CYS A 585 5.02 -16.04 -19.53
N ILE A 586 4.83 -14.94 -20.27
CA ILE A 586 4.42 -14.97 -21.68
C ILE A 586 5.44 -15.59 -22.64
N SER A 587 6.73 -15.66 -22.28
CA SER A 587 7.78 -16.30 -23.07
C SER A 587 8.00 -17.78 -22.73
N LEU A 588 7.33 -18.28 -21.69
CA LEU A 588 7.45 -19.68 -21.27
C LEU A 588 6.74 -20.57 -22.28
N CYS A 589 7.51 -21.32 -23.06
CA CYS A 589 6.96 -22.10 -24.17
C CYS A 589 6.51 -23.50 -23.77
N ASN A 590 7.15 -24.15 -22.80
CA ASN A 590 6.83 -25.52 -22.39
C ASN A 590 7.04 -25.70 -20.88
N LEU A 591 6.25 -26.57 -20.25
CA LEU A 591 6.63 -27.17 -18.96
C LEU A 591 7.54 -28.38 -19.19
N PRO A 592 8.55 -28.63 -18.33
CA PRO A 592 9.42 -29.79 -18.47
C PRO A 592 8.68 -31.10 -18.21
N GLU A 593 9.04 -32.20 -18.89
CA GLU A 593 8.45 -33.53 -18.66
C GLU A 593 8.53 -33.96 -17.18
N ASP A 594 9.56 -33.52 -16.47
CA ASP A 594 9.73 -33.82 -15.05
C ASP A 594 8.70 -33.14 -14.13
N VAL A 595 7.88 -32.19 -14.63
CA VAL A 595 6.78 -31.59 -13.86
C VAL A 595 5.80 -32.64 -13.36
N GLY A 596 5.57 -33.72 -14.13
CA GLY A 596 4.70 -34.83 -13.74
C GLY A 596 5.19 -35.61 -12.51
N LYS A 597 6.43 -35.40 -12.05
CA LYS A 597 6.97 -36.01 -10.83
C LYS A 597 6.55 -35.29 -9.54
N LEU A 598 5.90 -34.12 -9.65
CA LEU A 598 5.43 -33.32 -8.52
C LEU A 598 4.17 -33.92 -7.88
N CYS A 599 4.34 -35.04 -7.18
CA CYS A 599 3.22 -35.83 -6.67
C CYS A 599 2.37 -35.12 -5.60
N ASN A 600 2.89 -34.11 -4.90
CA ASN A 600 2.13 -33.34 -3.91
C ASN A 600 1.52 -32.06 -4.45
N LEU A 601 1.67 -31.77 -5.75
CA LEU A 601 1.16 -30.54 -6.36
C LEU A 601 -0.36 -30.53 -6.31
N ARG A 602 -0.94 -29.48 -5.69
CA ARG A 602 -2.38 -29.33 -5.48
C ARG A 602 -2.99 -28.23 -6.33
N LYS A 603 -2.24 -27.15 -6.56
CA LYS A 603 -2.69 -25.99 -7.33
C LYS A 603 -1.64 -25.55 -8.34
N VAL A 604 -2.09 -25.31 -9.57
CA VAL A 604 -1.30 -24.64 -10.62
C VAL A 604 -2.01 -23.36 -11.02
N SER A 605 -1.28 -22.25 -11.15
CA SER A 605 -1.77 -20.99 -11.70
C SER A 605 -0.93 -20.61 -12.91
N MET A 606 -1.59 -20.40 -14.05
CA MET A 606 -0.97 -20.13 -15.34
C MET A 606 -1.88 -19.25 -16.20
N ILE A 607 -2.30 -18.12 -15.61
CA ILE A 607 -3.08 -17.10 -16.30
C ILE A 607 -2.17 -16.37 -17.28
N ASN A 608 -2.62 -16.11 -18.51
CA ASN A 608 -1.88 -15.44 -19.57
C ASN A 608 -0.60 -16.19 -19.98
N CYS A 609 -0.73 -17.51 -20.15
CA CYS A 609 0.34 -18.43 -20.52
C CYS A 609 -0.05 -19.31 -21.72
N ALA A 610 -0.87 -18.79 -22.64
CA ALA A 610 -1.39 -19.54 -23.79
C ALA A 610 -0.35 -20.22 -24.69
N ARG A 611 0.90 -19.73 -24.70
CA ARG A 611 2.02 -20.31 -25.46
C ARG A 611 2.68 -21.50 -24.77
N CYS A 612 2.34 -21.78 -23.51
CA CYS A 612 2.97 -22.81 -22.71
C CYS A 612 2.33 -24.17 -22.99
N GLU A 613 3.03 -25.06 -23.70
CA GLU A 613 2.56 -26.43 -23.94
C GLU A 613 2.73 -27.29 -22.68
N LEU A 614 1.72 -28.12 -22.41
CA LEU A 614 1.70 -29.06 -21.29
C LEU A 614 2.31 -30.40 -21.75
N PRO A 615 3.32 -30.94 -21.05
CA PRO A 615 3.87 -32.26 -21.34
C PRO A 615 2.85 -33.35 -21.00
N TYR A 616 2.94 -34.52 -21.64
CA TYR A 616 2.03 -35.63 -21.34
C TYR A 616 2.12 -36.08 -19.88
N SER A 617 3.27 -35.92 -19.24
CA SER A 617 3.49 -36.30 -17.84
C SER A 617 2.58 -35.60 -16.82
N VAL A 618 1.87 -34.52 -17.16
CA VAL A 618 0.90 -33.86 -16.26
C VAL A 618 -0.20 -34.82 -15.78
N VAL A 619 -0.47 -35.90 -16.52
CA VAL A 619 -1.38 -36.98 -16.11
C VAL A 619 -0.97 -37.65 -14.79
N ASN A 620 0.31 -37.55 -14.42
CA ASN A 620 0.84 -38.13 -13.18
C ASN A 620 0.65 -37.22 -11.96
N LEU A 621 0.10 -36.02 -12.14
CA LEU A 621 -0.22 -35.07 -11.06
C LEU A 621 -1.49 -35.50 -10.31
N VAL A 622 -1.48 -36.68 -9.72
CA VAL A 622 -2.66 -37.34 -9.12
C VAL A 622 -3.32 -36.56 -7.97
N ASN A 623 -2.58 -35.66 -7.32
CA ASN A 623 -3.09 -34.81 -6.23
C ASN A 623 -3.46 -33.40 -6.69
N LEU A 624 -3.38 -33.10 -7.99
CA LEU A 624 -3.76 -31.81 -8.54
C LEU A 624 -5.27 -31.63 -8.43
N LYS A 625 -5.68 -30.60 -7.69
CA LYS A 625 -7.08 -30.29 -7.42
C LYS A 625 -7.58 -29.09 -8.22
N MET A 626 -6.70 -28.13 -8.49
CA MET A 626 -7.09 -26.85 -9.06
C MET A 626 -6.07 -26.34 -10.07
N VAL A 627 -6.55 -25.92 -11.24
CA VAL A 627 -5.80 -25.16 -12.23
C VAL A 627 -6.54 -23.84 -12.44
N SER A 628 -5.86 -22.72 -12.18
CA SER A 628 -6.35 -21.37 -12.50
C SER A 628 -5.65 -20.88 -13.77
N CYS A 629 -6.41 -20.59 -14.82
CA CYS A 629 -5.87 -20.23 -16.14
C CYS A 629 -6.86 -19.37 -16.95
N ASP A 630 -6.42 -18.80 -18.07
CA ASP A 630 -7.33 -18.08 -18.98
C ASP A 630 -8.14 -19.05 -19.86
N GLU A 631 -9.13 -18.51 -20.59
CA GLU A 631 -9.99 -19.32 -21.48
C GLU A 631 -9.17 -20.11 -22.52
N GLU A 632 -8.10 -19.53 -23.07
CA GLU A 632 -7.28 -20.17 -24.09
C GLU A 632 -6.49 -21.37 -23.53
N THR A 633 -5.84 -21.18 -22.38
CA THR A 633 -5.06 -22.21 -21.67
C THR A 633 -5.97 -23.30 -21.10
N SER A 634 -7.22 -22.97 -20.74
CA SER A 634 -8.19 -23.93 -20.21
C SER A 634 -8.42 -25.11 -21.16
N ALA A 635 -8.46 -24.86 -22.47
CA ALA A 635 -8.66 -25.87 -23.50
C ALA A 635 -7.57 -26.96 -23.50
N SER A 636 -6.32 -26.57 -23.22
CA SER A 636 -5.18 -27.50 -23.10
C SER A 636 -5.32 -28.43 -21.90
N TRP A 637 -5.95 -27.98 -20.81
CA TRP A 637 -6.20 -28.79 -19.62
C TRP A 637 -7.43 -29.67 -19.71
N GLU A 638 -8.45 -29.28 -20.50
CA GLU A 638 -9.67 -30.08 -20.70
C GLU A 638 -9.36 -31.50 -21.20
N GLY A 639 -8.36 -31.66 -22.06
CA GLY A 639 -7.91 -32.96 -22.57
C GLY A 639 -7.43 -33.93 -21.48
N PHE A 640 -6.99 -33.41 -20.32
CA PHE A 640 -6.48 -34.20 -19.21
C PHE A 640 -7.52 -34.51 -18.12
N LYS A 641 -8.71 -33.88 -18.15
CA LYS A 641 -9.76 -34.11 -17.13
C LYS A 641 -10.18 -35.57 -17.00
N ALA A 642 -10.20 -36.31 -18.11
CA ALA A 642 -10.53 -37.74 -18.09
C ALA A 642 -9.53 -38.57 -17.28
N MET A 643 -8.26 -38.13 -17.21
CA MET A 643 -7.18 -38.78 -16.47
C MET A 643 -6.99 -38.20 -15.06
N LEU A 644 -7.46 -36.97 -14.83
CA LEU A 644 -7.43 -36.26 -13.55
C LEU A 644 -8.85 -35.92 -13.09
N PRO A 645 -9.62 -36.91 -12.56
CA PRO A 645 -11.06 -36.76 -12.32
C PRO A 645 -11.41 -35.75 -11.22
N ASN A 646 -10.47 -35.41 -10.33
CA ASN A 646 -10.66 -34.44 -9.26
C ASN A 646 -10.19 -33.02 -9.63
N LEU A 647 -9.81 -32.80 -10.90
CA LEU A 647 -9.30 -31.53 -11.37
C LEU A 647 -10.41 -30.51 -11.60
N LEU A 648 -10.35 -29.41 -10.87
CA LEU A 648 -11.15 -28.22 -11.13
C LEU A 648 -10.35 -27.23 -11.97
N ILE A 649 -10.87 -26.86 -13.13
CA ILE A 649 -10.33 -25.77 -13.94
C ILE A 649 -11.14 -24.52 -13.63
N GLU A 650 -10.46 -23.49 -13.14
CA GLU A 650 -11.03 -22.19 -12.83
C GLU A 650 -10.54 -21.18 -13.86
N VAL A 651 -11.47 -20.50 -14.51
CA VAL A 651 -11.18 -19.39 -15.42
C VAL A 651 -11.64 -18.09 -14.76
N PRO A 652 -10.75 -17.40 -14.03
CA PRO A 652 -11.13 -16.20 -13.30
C PRO A 652 -11.38 -15.03 -14.26
N GLN A 653 -12.39 -14.21 -13.95
CA GLN A 653 -12.53 -12.90 -14.59
C GLN A 653 -11.35 -12.02 -14.14
N VAL A 654 -10.43 -11.76 -15.05
CA VAL A 654 -9.25 -10.93 -14.77
C VAL A 654 -9.67 -9.46 -14.78
N ASP A 655 -10.08 -8.95 -13.62
CA ASP A 655 -10.17 -7.51 -13.38
C ASP A 655 -8.78 -6.96 -13.06
N VAL A 656 -8.02 -6.58 -14.09
CA VAL A 656 -6.73 -5.92 -13.87
C VAL A 656 -7.00 -4.47 -13.46
N ASN A 657 -6.87 -4.15 -12.16
CA ASN A 657 -7.07 -2.76 -11.74
C ASN A 657 -5.97 -1.81 -12.26
N LEU A 658 -4.79 -2.21 -12.73
CA LEU A 658 -3.62 -1.39 -13.19
C LEU A 658 -3.22 -0.06 -12.47
N ASN A 659 -4.03 0.58 -11.62
CA ASN A 659 -3.76 1.83 -10.89
C ASN A 659 -2.69 1.67 -9.78
N TRP A 660 -1.90 0.61 -9.84
CA TRP A 660 -0.93 0.15 -8.84
C TRP A 660 0.47 -0.01 -9.42
N LEU A 661 0.65 0.11 -10.75
CA LEU A 661 1.97 0.39 -11.30
C LEU A 661 2.55 1.70 -10.71
N HIS A 662 1.72 2.56 -10.14
CA HIS A 662 2.08 3.88 -9.60
C HIS A 662 2.85 3.89 -8.30
N SER A 663 2.93 2.75 -7.62
CA SER A 663 3.77 2.57 -6.44
C SER A 663 4.78 1.44 -6.61
N VAL A 664 4.91 0.84 -7.79
CA VAL A 664 5.88 -0.25 -7.98
C VAL A 664 6.63 -0.27 -9.32
N SER A 665 6.19 0.45 -10.37
CA SER A 665 7.15 0.99 -11.35
C SER A 665 7.94 2.19 -10.78
N SER A 666 7.46 2.71 -9.65
CA SER A 666 7.84 3.94 -8.95
C SER A 666 9.18 3.94 -8.28
#